data_AF-A0AAN6GFI2-F1
#
_entry.id   AF-A0AAN6GFI2-F1
#
_cell.length_a   1.000
_cell.length_b   1.000
_cell.length_c   1.000
_cell.angle_alpha   90.00
_cell.angle_beta   90.00
_cell.angle_gamma   90.00
#
_symmetry.space_group_name_H-M   'P 1'
#
loop_
_entity.id
_entity.type
_entity.pdbx_description
1 polymer ?
#
loop_
_entity_poly.entity_id
_entity_poly.type
_entity_poly.pdbx_seq_one_letter_code
_entity_poly.pdbx_strand_id
1 'polypeptide(L)'
;MSSFQQLKASRAARTQGTVAKASSSSSSSSSVSTSKTAVPSDVPETESPSQPAHTTPLPGEASTSTSTATPEAAVEVTGNAFGSAAQDEVVAAELGRLNADLELAQYAGKGRGLRLKADRPPCQPGQELISAEPFACSLSSQCLDAFCQTCFHSLLPYEPHQARPSPVKKLRCSSCKIIHYCSPACQKRDWAVHKLECKALKAFGEHSEYVRNQAGPSPSKDVGALTKSFQSLSPYEQGQARKTQPRGVPEMTVRLAARLIWQRKVKCEEWWTLVTSLCAHRHKEVTPYERQLGTSTVELVHYLLCASVSPAELPTTDSSAFLGALGFDSTRPLLNLLASIQNNGVTLTTPDLSPIGISLQAHIALANHSCLPNAVILSTPRTSGEDQNKILRLIALKKIDAGEEILASYCDLSDSRPVRQKHLQESYHFLCGCLASCKAVTETVPALLKTQIESSRKVLEAVQSLQSPEVVWLKASKVLPALLRLFPSSTFPAHALLNEAMTALMAMSRRAESRGTPAAEVFESDCLDEAARAGLLLAASVQAGDGYCFAQGNPYRANMIAMTGMVLVDAAHAVGGANPDASSSSSEARIGGNVGDTGDGDGVGEEEVDASTIAALRNGIGFHSVLREFTPALPPLGSFRDAEDEFRERRMYAGRRVALGAQLLRQAHAELELAFGKGEGGGPLGRLVLERLHQVMTELEAAGAPI
;
A
#
# COMPACT_ATOMS: atom_id res chain seq x y z
N MET A 1 -0.60 0.28 -7.41
CA MET A 1 0.80 0.53 -6.98
C MET A 1 0.98 1.91 -6.34
N SER A 2 0.34 2.98 -6.84
CA SER A 2 0.22 4.24 -6.07
C SER A 2 -0.42 3.99 -4.69
N SER A 3 -1.36 3.05 -4.63
CA SER A 3 -2.09 2.62 -3.44
C SER A 3 -1.25 2.20 -2.23
N PHE A 4 -0.23 1.37 -2.39
CA PHE A 4 0.62 0.89 -1.29
C PHE A 4 1.57 1.98 -0.78
N GLN A 5 2.17 2.75 -1.69
CA GLN A 5 2.98 3.93 -1.32
C GLN A 5 2.11 4.99 -0.64
N GLN A 6 0.87 5.18 -1.09
CA GLN A 6 -0.11 6.01 -0.41
C GLN A 6 -0.46 5.45 0.96
N LEU A 7 -0.66 4.13 1.11
CA LEU A 7 -0.95 3.49 2.40
C LEU A 7 0.18 3.74 3.40
N LYS A 8 1.42 3.61 2.94
CA LYS A 8 2.64 3.93 3.68
C LYS A 8 2.71 5.42 4.04
N ALA A 9 2.45 6.31 3.08
CA ALA A 9 2.41 7.75 3.33
C ALA A 9 1.27 8.14 4.29
N SER A 10 0.12 7.47 4.25
CA SER A 10 -1.01 7.68 5.15
C SER A 10 -0.67 7.21 6.57
N ARG A 11 -0.04 6.04 6.73
CA ARG A 11 0.44 5.54 8.03
C ARG A 11 1.58 6.41 8.60
N ALA A 12 2.49 6.88 7.75
CA ALA A 12 3.55 7.81 8.15
C ALA A 12 3.02 9.21 8.47
N ALA A 13 2.05 9.73 7.70
CA ALA A 13 1.43 11.04 7.92
C ALA A 13 0.59 11.12 9.20
N ARG A 14 0.11 9.97 9.72
CA ARG A 14 -0.49 9.92 11.07
C ARG A 14 0.50 10.28 12.18
N THR A 15 1.81 10.14 11.93
CA THR A 15 2.86 10.26 12.96
C THR A 15 3.94 11.29 12.63
N GLN A 16 4.13 11.66 11.37
CA GLN A 16 5.14 12.62 10.91
C GLN A 16 4.53 13.99 10.65
N GLY A 17 4.06 14.64 11.72
CA GLY A 17 4.15 16.09 11.83
C GLY A 17 5.61 16.50 12.06
N THR A 18 6.44 16.36 11.03
CA THR A 18 7.81 16.88 10.85
C THR A 18 8.99 16.23 11.62
N VAL A 19 9.92 15.63 10.87
CA VAL A 19 11.37 15.71 11.14
C VAL A 19 12.03 16.20 9.85
N ALA A 20 12.28 17.51 9.75
CA ALA A 20 13.17 18.09 8.75
C ALA A 20 14.49 18.48 9.42
N LYS A 21 15.59 18.02 8.83
CA LYS A 21 16.98 18.21 9.24
C LYS A 21 17.33 19.68 9.49
N ALA A 22 17.93 19.96 10.64
CA ALA A 22 18.85 21.08 10.80
C ALA A 22 20.28 20.51 10.81
N SER A 23 21.03 20.75 9.73
CA SER A 23 22.49 20.68 9.77
C SER A 23 23.11 21.65 8.76
N SER A 24 23.85 22.62 9.35
CA SER A 24 25.08 23.29 8.91
C SER A 24 25.10 24.26 7.71
N SER A 25 25.34 25.54 8.02
CA SER A 25 26.50 26.39 7.62
C SER A 25 26.13 27.87 7.87
N SER A 26 26.92 28.83 8.37
CA SER A 26 28.35 28.93 8.70
C SER A 26 28.61 30.26 9.45
N SER A 27 29.66 30.27 10.27
CA SER A 27 30.58 31.39 10.58
C SER A 27 30.05 32.72 11.13
N SER A 28 30.39 33.02 12.40
CA SER A 28 31.28 34.15 12.71
C SER A 28 31.90 34.03 14.11
N SER A 29 33.13 34.52 14.17
CA SER A 29 34.14 34.59 15.23
C SER A 29 33.65 35.04 16.61
N SER A 30 34.23 34.46 17.67
CA SER A 30 34.83 35.18 18.81
C SER A 30 35.59 34.22 19.73
N SER A 31 36.88 34.47 19.87
CA SER A 31 37.86 33.85 20.74
C SER A 31 37.68 34.23 22.22
N VAL A 32 37.71 33.27 23.15
CA VAL A 32 38.33 33.45 24.48
C VAL A 32 38.90 32.11 24.96
N SER A 33 40.14 32.19 25.42
CA SER A 33 41.05 31.14 25.89
C SER A 33 40.98 30.91 27.41
N THR A 34 41.69 29.85 27.85
CA THR A 34 42.14 29.47 29.23
C THR A 34 41.17 28.58 30.01
N SER A 35 41.56 27.51 30.71
CA SER A 35 42.88 27.09 31.21
C SER A 35 42.89 25.59 31.56
N LYS A 36 44.12 25.02 31.52
CA LYS A 36 44.50 23.67 31.93
C LYS A 36 44.39 23.46 33.45
N THR A 37 44.17 22.22 33.89
CA THR A 37 44.92 21.63 35.01
C THR A 37 44.94 20.09 34.90
N ALA A 38 46.12 19.52 35.15
CA ALA A 38 46.50 18.11 35.04
C ALA A 38 46.46 17.44 36.45
N VAL A 39 45.99 16.18 36.59
CA VAL A 39 46.76 14.90 36.87
C VAL A 39 47.19 14.79 38.37
N PRO A 40 47.32 13.62 39.08
CA PRO A 40 47.50 12.22 38.65
C PRO A 40 46.69 11.13 39.44
N SER A 41 46.48 9.93 38.87
CA SER A 41 47.14 8.60 39.11
C SER A 41 46.62 7.79 40.31
N ASP A 42 46.22 6.53 40.06
CA ASP A 42 46.93 5.34 40.56
C ASP A 42 46.21 4.03 40.18
N VAL A 43 47.00 3.08 39.69
CA VAL A 43 46.71 1.67 39.41
C VAL A 43 47.39 0.85 40.51
N PRO A 44 46.92 -0.37 40.82
CA PRO A 44 47.84 -1.49 40.59
C PRO A 44 47.19 -2.72 39.93
N GLU A 45 48.05 -3.39 39.16
CA GLU A 45 47.89 -4.65 38.44
C GLU A 45 47.80 -5.86 39.39
N THR A 46 47.31 -6.99 38.88
CA THR A 46 47.91 -8.32 39.18
C THR A 46 47.48 -9.38 38.15
N GLU A 47 48.44 -9.68 37.28
CA GLU A 47 48.92 -10.97 36.76
C GLU A 47 47.98 -12.11 36.29
N SER A 48 48.33 -12.58 35.08
CA SER A 48 47.90 -13.75 34.29
C SER A 48 48.39 -15.11 34.88
N PRO A 49 48.16 -16.32 34.28
CA PRO A 49 48.63 -16.68 32.93
C PRO A 49 47.84 -17.74 32.09
N SER A 50 48.08 -17.65 30.76
CA SER A 50 48.35 -18.73 29.77
C SER A 50 47.34 -19.82 29.38
N GLN A 51 46.90 -19.71 28.12
CA GLN A 51 46.72 -20.67 26.98
C GLN A 51 47.31 -22.12 27.09
N PRO A 52 46.95 -23.13 26.23
CA PRO A 52 46.60 -23.01 24.79
C PRO A 52 45.55 -23.99 24.19
N ALA A 53 45.37 -23.82 22.86
CA ALA A 53 44.52 -24.53 21.91
C ALA A 53 44.75 -26.06 21.77
N HIS A 54 43.74 -26.79 21.27
CA HIS A 54 43.79 -27.56 20.00
C HIS A 54 42.55 -28.44 19.73
N THR A 55 42.20 -28.51 18.44
CA THR A 55 41.64 -29.65 17.66
C THR A 55 40.17 -30.10 17.80
N THR A 56 39.44 -29.94 16.69
CA THR A 56 38.33 -30.75 16.11
C THR A 56 38.56 -32.28 16.21
N PRO A 57 37.56 -33.20 16.05
CA PRO A 57 36.41 -33.15 15.12
C PRO A 57 35.03 -33.69 15.61
N LEU A 58 33.99 -33.48 14.79
CA LEU A 58 32.70 -34.20 14.73
C LEU A 58 32.91 -35.74 14.56
N PRO A 59 31.92 -36.66 14.73
CA PRO A 59 30.46 -36.50 14.57
C PRO A 59 29.58 -37.29 15.58
N GLY A 60 28.24 -37.21 15.44
CA GLY A 60 27.37 -38.35 15.79
C GLY A 60 26.18 -38.06 16.70
N GLU A 61 25.02 -38.00 16.05
CA GLU A 61 23.75 -38.61 16.48
C GLU A 61 22.94 -38.05 17.67
N ALA A 62 21.65 -37.97 17.37
CA ALA A 62 20.56 -37.53 18.20
C ALA A 62 20.37 -38.38 19.46
N SER A 63 20.09 -37.73 20.59
CA SER A 63 18.93 -38.08 21.41
C SER A 63 18.69 -37.05 22.53
N THR A 64 17.42 -36.63 22.59
CA THR A 64 16.66 -36.13 23.75
C THR A 64 17.32 -36.15 25.13
N SER A 65 17.39 -34.97 25.77
CA SER A 65 17.14 -34.88 27.22
C SER A 65 16.66 -33.48 27.61
N THR A 66 15.48 -33.48 28.21
CA THR A 66 14.85 -32.42 29.00
C THR A 66 15.82 -31.86 30.04
N SER A 67 16.01 -30.54 30.09
CA SER A 67 16.57 -29.87 31.27
C SER A 67 15.85 -28.55 31.53
N THR A 68 15.10 -28.57 32.63
CA THR A 68 14.61 -27.44 33.40
C THR A 68 15.61 -26.30 33.51
N ALA A 69 15.26 -25.13 32.99
CA ALA A 69 15.98 -23.88 33.24
C ALA A 69 15.31 -23.10 34.37
N THR A 70 16.10 -22.77 35.38
CA THR A 70 15.82 -21.88 36.50
C THR A 70 15.53 -20.44 36.04
N PRO A 71 14.71 -19.65 36.77
CA PRO A 71 14.39 -18.29 36.38
C PRO A 71 15.51 -17.33 36.79
N GLU A 72 16.13 -16.68 35.81
CA GLU A 72 16.98 -15.51 36.06
C GLU A 72 16.12 -14.25 36.26
N ALA A 73 16.62 -13.39 37.14
CA ALA A 73 15.91 -12.36 37.86
C ALA A 73 15.21 -11.32 36.97
N ALA A 74 13.94 -11.07 37.30
CA ALA A 74 13.14 -9.98 36.75
C ALA A 74 13.73 -8.62 37.14
N VAL A 75 14.10 -7.82 36.14
CA VAL A 75 14.26 -6.38 36.31
C VAL A 75 12.85 -5.79 36.34
N GLU A 76 12.40 -5.35 37.52
CA GLU A 76 11.13 -4.67 37.72
C GLU A 76 11.09 -3.35 36.93
N VAL A 77 10.30 -3.32 35.86
CA VAL A 77 9.85 -2.06 35.24
C VAL A 77 8.51 -1.70 35.87
N THR A 78 8.55 -0.92 36.94
CA THR A 78 7.35 -0.38 37.58
C THR A 78 6.76 0.78 36.79
N GLY A 79 5.56 0.58 36.26
CA GLY A 79 4.51 1.61 36.23
C GLY A 79 4.18 2.25 34.88
N ASN A 80 3.21 1.67 34.16
CA ASN A 80 2.13 2.42 33.52
C ASN A 80 0.92 1.49 33.25
N ALA A 81 -0.29 2.02 33.48
CA ALA A 81 -1.54 1.28 33.64
C ALA A 81 -1.89 0.34 32.48
N PHE A 82 -1.89 -0.96 32.78
CA PHE A 82 -2.63 -1.99 32.05
C PHE A 82 -4.14 -1.70 32.18
N GLY A 83 -4.93 -2.06 31.17
CA GLY A 83 -6.40 -1.99 31.28
C GLY A 83 -6.86 -2.65 32.57
N SER A 84 -7.88 -2.08 33.23
CA SER A 84 -8.36 -2.70 34.47
C SER A 84 -8.93 -4.09 34.17
N ALA A 85 -8.86 -5.02 35.13
CA ALA A 85 -9.44 -6.36 34.95
C ALA A 85 -10.90 -6.30 34.45
N ALA A 86 -11.67 -5.31 34.91
CA ALA A 86 -13.03 -5.03 34.44
C ALA A 86 -13.13 -4.62 32.96
N GLN A 87 -12.15 -3.89 32.42
CA GLN A 87 -12.11 -3.57 30.98
C GLN A 87 -11.83 -4.81 30.14
N ASP A 88 -10.90 -5.65 30.59
CA ASP A 88 -10.53 -6.88 29.87
C ASP A 88 -11.67 -7.90 29.84
N GLU A 89 -12.51 -7.95 30.89
CA GLU A 89 -13.75 -8.75 30.89
C GLU A 89 -14.74 -8.29 29.80
N VAL A 90 -14.95 -6.97 29.65
CA VAL A 90 -15.84 -6.42 28.61
C VAL A 90 -15.29 -6.71 27.20
N VAL A 91 -13.98 -6.55 27.02
CA VAL A 91 -13.30 -6.87 25.75
C VAL A 91 -13.41 -8.36 25.42
N ALA A 92 -13.15 -9.24 26.38
CA ALA A 92 -13.26 -10.68 26.19
C ALA A 92 -14.69 -11.14 25.90
N ALA A 93 -15.69 -10.55 26.58
CA ALA A 93 -17.09 -10.87 26.37
C ALA A 93 -17.55 -10.51 24.95
N GLU A 94 -17.20 -9.33 24.45
CA GLU A 94 -17.55 -8.91 23.08
C GLU A 94 -16.73 -9.68 22.03
N LEU A 95 -15.46 -10.01 22.31
CA LEU A 95 -14.67 -10.90 21.46
C LEU A 95 -15.35 -12.26 21.29
N GLY A 96 -15.85 -12.86 22.38
CA GLY A 96 -16.56 -14.14 22.32
C GLY A 96 -17.86 -14.09 21.52
N ARG A 97 -18.54 -12.93 21.45
CA ARG A 97 -19.70 -12.72 20.57
C ARG A 97 -19.31 -12.58 19.11
N LEU A 98 -18.16 -11.97 18.82
CA LEU A 98 -17.65 -11.83 17.46
C LEU A 98 -17.12 -13.16 16.91
N ASN A 99 -16.36 -13.89 17.72
CA ASN A 99 -15.88 -15.22 17.40
C ASN A 99 -15.55 -16.00 18.69
N ALA A 100 -16.31 -17.06 18.95
CA ALA A 100 -16.16 -17.90 20.14
C ALA A 100 -14.87 -18.75 20.14
N ASP A 101 -14.19 -18.90 19.00
CA ASP A 101 -12.94 -19.66 18.88
C ASP A 101 -11.72 -18.82 19.29
N LEU A 102 -11.88 -17.51 19.42
CA LEU A 102 -10.82 -16.58 19.81
C LEU A 102 -10.89 -16.23 21.29
N GLU A 103 -9.73 -15.90 21.86
CA GLU A 103 -9.64 -15.39 23.22
C GLU A 103 -8.65 -14.23 23.34
N LEU A 104 -8.88 -13.40 24.36
CA LEU A 104 -7.98 -12.34 24.77
C LEU A 104 -6.86 -12.98 25.60
N ALA A 105 -5.61 -12.79 25.19
CA ALA A 105 -4.44 -13.31 25.88
C ALA A 105 -3.48 -12.17 26.26
N GLN A 106 -2.69 -12.38 27.32
CA GLN A 106 -1.60 -11.48 27.71
C GLN A 106 -0.27 -12.07 27.26
N TYR A 107 0.55 -11.25 26.61
CA TYR A 107 1.86 -11.61 26.09
C TYR A 107 2.94 -10.75 26.74
N ALA A 108 3.96 -11.41 27.29
CA ALA A 108 5.09 -10.74 27.91
C ALA A 108 5.74 -9.75 26.94
N GLY A 109 5.85 -8.47 27.36
CA GLY A 109 6.45 -7.41 26.55
C GLY A 109 5.61 -6.92 25.36
N LYS A 110 4.43 -7.51 25.09
CA LYS A 110 3.50 -7.06 24.03
C LYS A 110 2.14 -6.61 24.56
N GLY A 111 1.82 -6.92 25.83
CA GLY A 111 0.51 -6.64 26.41
C GLY A 111 -0.55 -7.59 25.86
N ARG A 112 -1.76 -7.07 25.65
CA ARG A 112 -2.88 -7.88 25.17
C ARG A 112 -2.69 -8.31 23.71
N GLY A 113 -3.24 -9.46 23.37
CA GLY A 113 -3.25 -9.97 22.00
C GLY A 113 -4.41 -10.94 21.76
N LEU A 114 -4.63 -11.27 20.49
CA LEU A 114 -5.56 -12.33 20.09
C LEU A 114 -4.87 -13.69 20.07
N ARG A 115 -5.59 -14.73 20.50
CA ARG A 115 -5.13 -16.11 20.43
C ARG A 115 -6.26 -17.02 19.93
N LEU A 116 -5.92 -18.02 19.11
CA LEU A 116 -6.82 -19.13 18.82
C LEU A 116 -6.88 -20.03 20.06
N LYS A 117 -8.08 -20.33 20.58
CA LYS A 117 -8.19 -21.16 21.78
C LYS A 117 -7.55 -22.54 21.57
N ALA A 118 -6.95 -23.07 22.63
CA ALA A 118 -6.19 -24.33 22.59
C ALA A 118 -7.05 -25.57 22.30
N ASP A 119 -8.37 -25.49 22.52
CA ASP A 119 -9.35 -26.55 22.26
C ASP A 119 -9.91 -26.54 20.82
N ARG A 120 -9.45 -25.63 19.97
CA ARG A 120 -10.02 -25.40 18.63
C ARG A 120 -9.19 -26.02 17.51
N PRO A 121 -9.82 -26.42 16.39
CA PRO A 121 -9.10 -26.88 15.22
C PRO A 121 -8.28 -25.72 14.61
N PRO A 122 -7.18 -26.02 13.91
CA PRO A 122 -6.39 -24.99 13.24
C PRO A 122 -7.19 -24.20 12.22
N CYS A 123 -7.03 -22.88 12.20
CA CYS A 123 -7.61 -22.04 11.15
C CYS A 123 -6.86 -22.26 9.83
N GLN A 124 -7.59 -22.24 8.72
CA GLN A 124 -7.02 -22.41 7.38
C GLN A 124 -6.71 -21.07 6.71
N PRO A 125 -5.75 -21.01 5.77
CA PRO A 125 -5.53 -19.82 4.94
C PRO A 125 -6.83 -19.37 4.26
N GLY A 126 -7.11 -18.06 4.27
CA GLY A 126 -8.32 -17.46 3.73
C GLY A 126 -9.53 -17.47 4.67
N GLN A 127 -9.45 -18.14 5.83
CA GLN A 127 -10.52 -18.15 6.81
C GLN A 127 -10.70 -16.77 7.46
N GLU A 128 -11.95 -16.30 7.56
CA GLU A 128 -12.29 -15.09 8.29
C GLU A 128 -12.25 -15.36 9.80
N LEU A 129 -11.42 -14.61 10.52
CA LEU A 129 -11.27 -14.67 11.98
C LEU A 129 -12.22 -13.70 12.68
N ILE A 130 -12.31 -12.46 12.19
CA ILE A 130 -13.22 -11.43 12.72
C ILE A 130 -13.83 -10.68 11.55
N SER A 131 -15.14 -10.47 11.59
CA SER A 131 -15.86 -9.55 10.71
C SER A 131 -16.65 -8.58 11.56
N ALA A 132 -16.35 -7.29 11.46
CA ALA A 132 -16.93 -6.30 12.36
C ALA A 132 -17.26 -4.97 11.68
N GLU A 133 -18.29 -4.32 12.22
CA GLU A 133 -18.53 -2.91 11.96
C GLU A 133 -17.54 -2.08 12.80
N PRO A 134 -16.85 -1.11 12.19
CA PRO A 134 -16.03 -0.16 12.94
C PRO A 134 -16.91 0.67 13.87
N PHE A 135 -16.40 0.97 15.07
CA PHE A 135 -17.05 1.86 16.03
C PHE A 135 -17.35 3.22 15.40
N ALA A 136 -16.37 3.77 14.69
CA ALA A 136 -16.54 4.93 13.85
C ALA A 136 -15.52 4.94 12.69
N CYS A 137 -15.84 5.72 11.66
CA CYS A 137 -15.00 5.95 10.49
C CYS A 137 -14.92 7.44 10.15
N SER A 138 -13.82 7.84 9.53
CA SER A 138 -13.61 9.18 9.00
C SER A 138 -12.79 9.09 7.71
N LEU A 139 -13.37 9.53 6.59
CA LEU A 139 -12.63 9.68 5.34
C LEU A 139 -11.56 10.77 5.48
N SER A 140 -10.45 10.64 4.77
CA SER A 140 -9.46 11.72 4.66
C SER A 140 -10.09 12.94 3.99
N SER A 141 -9.60 14.14 4.28
CA SER A 141 -10.17 15.38 3.74
C SER A 141 -10.13 15.44 2.20
N GLN A 142 -9.17 14.74 1.58
CA GLN A 142 -9.02 14.63 0.12
C GLN A 142 -10.00 13.63 -0.51
N CYS A 143 -10.64 12.78 0.30
CA CYS A 143 -11.54 11.74 -0.15
C CYS A 143 -13.03 12.08 0.07
N LEU A 144 -13.35 13.21 0.72
CA LEU A 144 -14.71 13.57 1.14
C LEU A 144 -15.71 13.80 -0.01
N ASP A 145 -15.22 14.13 -1.21
CA ASP A 145 -16.03 14.37 -2.42
C ASP A 145 -15.93 13.23 -3.45
N ALA A 146 -14.98 12.33 -3.26
CA ALA A 146 -14.66 11.21 -4.12
C ALA A 146 -15.22 9.87 -3.62
N PHE A 147 -15.53 9.74 -2.33
CA PHE A 147 -16.05 8.51 -1.73
C PHE A 147 -17.30 8.77 -0.89
N CYS A 148 -18.18 7.77 -0.85
CA CYS A 148 -19.34 7.79 0.04
C CYS A 148 -18.88 7.69 1.50
N GLN A 149 -19.31 8.60 2.36
CA GLN A 149 -18.96 8.59 3.79
C GLN A 149 -19.47 7.33 4.53
N THR A 150 -20.53 6.72 4.04
CA THR A 150 -21.19 5.58 4.71
C THR A 150 -20.71 4.22 4.23
N CYS A 151 -20.61 4.04 2.90
CA CYS A 151 -20.25 2.75 2.30
C CYS A 151 -18.83 2.71 1.73
N PHE A 152 -18.13 3.84 1.68
CA PHE A 152 -16.78 3.99 1.11
C PHE A 152 -16.67 3.62 -0.36
N HIS A 153 -17.79 3.47 -1.07
CA HIS A 153 -17.80 3.28 -2.51
C HIS A 153 -17.33 4.55 -3.21
N SER A 154 -16.59 4.40 -4.30
CA SER A 154 -16.16 5.51 -5.14
C SER A 154 -17.39 6.21 -5.74
N LEU A 155 -17.39 7.54 -5.67
CA LEU A 155 -18.38 8.42 -6.28
C LEU A 155 -17.86 9.05 -7.58
N LEU A 156 -16.62 8.73 -7.96
CA LEU A 156 -16.05 9.16 -9.23
C LEU A 156 -16.51 8.22 -10.34
N PRO A 157 -16.87 8.74 -11.52
CA PRO A 157 -17.17 7.91 -12.68
C PRO A 157 -15.95 7.05 -13.01
N TYR A 158 -16.18 5.74 -13.11
CA TYR A 158 -15.19 4.78 -13.58
C TYR A 158 -14.93 5.03 -15.07
N GLU A 159 -13.69 5.33 -15.46
CA GLU A 159 -13.23 5.30 -16.85
C GLU A 159 -11.98 4.42 -16.84
N PRO A 160 -12.06 3.20 -17.40
CA PRO A 160 -11.66 3.07 -18.80
C PRO A 160 -12.55 2.08 -19.59
N HIS A 161 -12.99 2.52 -20.78
CA HIS A 161 -13.60 1.72 -21.86
C HIS A 161 -15.13 1.61 -21.97
N GLN A 162 -15.91 2.67 -21.76
CA GLN A 162 -17.26 2.73 -22.37
C GLN A 162 -17.57 4.07 -23.02
N ALA A 163 -18.00 4.00 -24.28
CA ALA A 163 -18.68 5.09 -24.95
C ALA A 163 -19.99 5.39 -24.21
N ARG A 164 -19.96 6.46 -23.40
CA ARG A 164 -21.02 7.06 -22.55
C ARG A 164 -21.00 6.61 -21.07
N PRO A 165 -20.39 7.40 -20.17
CA PRO A 165 -20.57 7.23 -18.73
C PRO A 165 -22.01 7.61 -18.35
N SER A 166 -22.74 6.68 -17.74
CA SER A 166 -23.90 7.06 -16.94
C SER A 166 -23.40 7.60 -15.60
N PRO A 167 -23.64 8.89 -15.27
CA PRO A 167 -23.13 9.49 -14.05
C PRO A 167 -23.79 8.84 -12.84
N VAL A 168 -23.00 8.22 -11.97
CA VAL A 168 -23.46 7.89 -10.62
C VAL A 168 -23.84 9.22 -9.97
N LYS A 169 -25.14 9.43 -9.75
CA LYS A 169 -25.65 10.68 -9.19
C LYS A 169 -25.21 10.80 -7.73
N LYS A 170 -24.03 11.39 -7.48
CA LYS A 170 -23.51 11.61 -6.13
C LYS A 170 -24.39 12.62 -5.38
N LEU A 171 -24.75 12.28 -4.16
CA LEU A 171 -25.59 13.10 -3.28
C LEU A 171 -24.71 13.86 -2.30
N ARG A 172 -24.59 15.16 -2.49
CA ARG A 172 -23.91 16.06 -1.54
C ARG A 172 -24.88 16.48 -0.44
N CYS A 173 -24.44 16.47 0.82
CA CYS A 173 -25.23 17.03 1.92
C CYS A 173 -25.55 18.50 1.64
N SER A 174 -26.83 18.87 1.58
CA SER A 174 -27.27 20.22 1.20
C SER A 174 -26.89 21.29 2.22
N SER A 175 -26.74 20.90 3.50
CA SER A 175 -26.43 21.80 4.61
C SER A 175 -24.93 22.11 4.70
N CYS A 176 -24.09 21.13 5.03
CA CYS A 176 -22.64 21.38 5.16
C CYS A 176 -21.90 21.46 3.82
N LYS A 177 -22.45 20.88 2.74
CA LYS A 177 -21.82 20.79 1.40
C LYS A 177 -20.46 20.07 1.35
N ILE A 178 -20.02 19.45 2.46
CA ILE A 178 -18.72 18.78 2.60
C ILE A 178 -18.85 17.27 2.39
N ILE A 179 -19.81 16.62 3.05
CA ILE A 179 -19.98 15.16 3.01
C ILE A 179 -20.81 14.73 1.80
N HIS A 180 -20.37 13.65 1.14
CA HIS A 180 -21.02 13.06 -0.03
C HIS A 180 -21.44 11.60 0.22
N TYR A 181 -22.51 11.20 -0.48
CA TYR A 181 -23.13 9.88 -0.38
C TYR A 181 -23.46 9.34 -1.77
N CYS A 182 -23.51 8.02 -1.92
CA CYS A 182 -23.98 7.39 -3.16
C CYS A 182 -25.51 7.40 -3.29
N SER A 183 -26.25 7.51 -2.18
CA SER A 183 -27.71 7.41 -2.15
C SER A 183 -28.33 8.06 -0.91
N PRO A 184 -29.63 8.40 -0.95
CA PRO A 184 -30.39 8.83 0.24
C PRO A 184 -30.36 7.81 1.38
N ALA A 185 -30.26 6.51 1.07
CA ALA A 185 -30.14 5.46 2.07
C ALA A 185 -28.83 5.56 2.87
N CYS A 186 -27.70 5.80 2.19
CA CYS A 186 -26.41 6.02 2.84
C CYS A 186 -26.42 7.31 3.68
N GLN A 187 -27.05 8.38 3.19
CA GLN A 187 -27.21 9.62 3.95
C GLN A 187 -28.04 9.40 5.23
N LYS A 188 -29.18 8.70 5.11
CA LYS A 188 -30.05 8.40 6.26
C LYS A 188 -29.33 7.56 7.32
N ARG A 189 -28.47 6.63 6.91
CA ARG A 189 -27.69 5.78 7.82
C ARG A 189 -26.63 6.56 8.60
N ASP A 190 -25.91 7.49 7.96
CA ASP A 190 -24.90 8.32 8.65
C ASP A 190 -25.54 9.42 9.52
N TRP A 191 -26.81 9.78 9.26
CA TRP A 191 -27.48 10.93 9.86
C TRP A 191 -27.48 10.96 11.39
N ALA A 192 -27.53 9.80 12.05
CA ALA A 192 -27.49 9.71 13.51
C ALA A 192 -26.28 10.44 14.12
N VAL A 193 -25.14 10.40 13.43
CA VAL A 193 -23.90 11.08 13.81
C VAL A 193 -23.70 12.34 12.99
N HIS A 194 -23.92 12.27 11.67
CA HIS A 194 -23.70 13.38 10.76
C HIS A 194 -24.56 14.60 11.08
N LYS A 195 -25.73 14.48 11.71
CA LYS A 195 -26.53 15.65 12.11
C LYS A 195 -25.75 16.62 13.02
N LEU A 196 -24.91 16.09 13.91
CA LEU A 196 -24.06 16.87 14.82
C LEU A 196 -22.81 17.35 14.09
N GLU A 197 -22.17 16.45 13.35
CA GLU A 197 -21.00 16.76 12.53
C GLU A 197 -21.29 17.81 11.45
N CYS A 198 -22.48 17.81 10.86
CA CYS A 198 -22.89 18.73 9.81
C CYS A 198 -22.94 20.17 10.33
N LYS A 199 -23.45 20.37 11.56
CA LYS A 199 -23.44 21.67 12.24
C LYS A 199 -22.00 22.09 12.53
N ALA A 200 -21.22 21.17 13.10
CA ALA A 200 -19.82 21.39 13.46
C ALA A 200 -18.97 21.78 12.25
N LEU A 201 -19.06 21.05 11.14
CA LEU A 201 -18.33 21.32 9.90
C LEU A 201 -18.65 22.70 9.33
N LYS A 202 -19.93 23.09 9.37
CA LYS A 202 -20.36 24.40 8.88
C LYS A 202 -19.77 25.53 9.73
N ALA A 203 -19.98 25.47 11.06
CA ALA A 203 -19.52 26.50 11.98
C ALA A 203 -17.98 26.57 12.07
N PHE A 204 -17.30 25.42 12.01
CA PHE A 204 -15.83 25.37 12.03
C PHE A 204 -15.23 26.02 10.78
N GLY A 205 -15.84 25.80 9.60
CA GLY A 205 -15.44 26.47 8.36
C GLY A 205 -15.62 27.98 8.44
N GLU A 206 -16.79 28.44 8.88
CA GLU A 206 -17.11 29.87 9.06
C GLU A 206 -16.14 30.56 10.04
N HIS A 207 -15.87 29.94 11.19
CA HIS A 207 -14.96 30.50 12.19
C HIS A 207 -13.49 30.50 11.70
N SER A 208 -13.06 29.47 10.97
CA SER A 208 -11.73 29.42 10.36
C SER A 208 -11.50 30.54 9.34
N GLU A 209 -12.54 30.92 8.59
CA GLU A 209 -12.50 32.06 7.68
C GLU A 209 -12.50 33.40 8.43
N TYR A 210 -13.31 33.54 9.48
CA TYR A 210 -13.36 34.73 10.32
C TYR A 210 -12.00 35.06 10.97
N VAL A 211 -11.36 34.08 11.62
CA VAL A 211 -10.03 34.26 12.25
C VAL A 211 -8.99 34.69 11.21
N ARG A 212 -9.04 34.12 10.01
CA ARG A 212 -8.13 34.50 8.91
C ARG A 212 -8.35 35.94 8.44
N ASN A 213 -9.60 36.39 8.38
CA ASN A 213 -9.93 37.73 7.93
C ASN A 213 -9.62 38.81 8.99
N GLN A 214 -9.57 38.45 10.28
CA GLN A 214 -9.19 39.36 11.37
C GLN A 214 -7.69 39.47 11.60
N ALA A 215 -6.92 38.45 11.23
CA ALA A 215 -5.48 38.57 11.11
C ALA A 215 -5.16 39.46 9.89
N GLY A 216 -5.06 40.78 10.10
CA GLY A 216 -4.52 41.71 9.08
C GLY A 216 -3.12 41.29 8.59
N PRO A 217 -2.51 41.98 7.60
CA PRO A 217 -1.14 41.68 7.18
C PRO A 217 -0.17 41.96 8.34
N SER A 218 0.12 40.96 9.16
CA SER A 218 0.97 41.13 10.34
C SER A 218 2.46 41.07 9.99
N PRO A 219 3.29 41.97 10.54
CA PRO A 219 4.73 41.95 10.41
C PRO A 219 5.32 40.93 11.39
N SER A 220 5.53 39.69 10.95
CA SER A 220 6.63 38.85 11.44
C SER A 220 6.82 37.68 10.48
N LYS A 221 8.05 37.49 10.01
CA LYS A 221 8.41 36.41 9.09
C LYS A 221 8.44 35.02 9.76
N ASP A 222 8.12 34.90 11.05
CA ASP A 222 8.34 33.67 11.81
C ASP A 222 7.09 32.79 12.01
N VAL A 223 5.87 33.32 11.91
CA VAL A 223 4.66 32.46 11.95
C VAL A 223 4.29 31.95 10.55
N GLY A 224 4.66 32.70 9.50
CA GLY A 224 4.51 32.28 8.10
C GLY A 224 5.49 31.17 7.68
N ALA A 225 6.57 30.95 8.43
CA ALA A 225 7.54 29.88 8.18
C ALA A 225 7.03 28.51 8.66
N LEU A 226 6.19 28.47 9.70
CA LEU A 226 5.58 27.23 10.21
C LEU A 226 4.45 26.74 9.30
N THR A 227 3.61 27.64 8.77
CA THR A 227 2.55 27.26 7.80
C THR A 227 3.13 26.82 6.45
N LYS A 228 4.29 27.37 6.03
CA LYS A 228 5.01 26.90 4.84
C LYS A 228 5.74 25.58 5.04
N SER A 229 6.13 25.24 6.26
CA SER A 229 6.78 23.95 6.59
C SER A 229 5.78 22.78 6.68
N PHE A 230 4.49 23.07 6.81
CA PHE A 230 3.42 22.05 6.72
C PHE A 230 2.96 21.74 5.29
N GLN A 231 3.29 22.60 4.31
CA GLN A 231 3.02 22.34 2.88
C GLN A 231 4.15 21.60 2.17
N SER A 232 5.29 21.31 2.84
CA SER A 232 6.49 20.76 2.18
C SER A 232 6.83 19.31 2.52
N LEU A 233 5.93 18.53 3.15
CA LEU A 233 6.16 17.09 3.42
C LEU A 233 5.21 16.14 2.68
N SER A 234 4.70 16.58 1.52
CA SER A 234 4.16 15.67 0.50
C SER A 234 4.99 15.85 -0.78
N PRO A 235 5.76 14.85 -1.24
CA PRO A 235 6.44 14.90 -2.53
C PRO A 235 5.46 14.96 -3.73
N TYR A 236 4.15 14.92 -3.51
CA TYR A 236 3.16 14.80 -4.60
C TYR A 236 2.42 16.10 -4.95
N GLU A 237 2.79 17.26 -4.41
CA GLU A 237 2.11 18.53 -4.72
C GLU A 237 2.76 19.40 -5.83
N GLN A 238 3.66 18.85 -6.66
CA GLN A 238 4.13 19.54 -7.86
C GLN A 238 3.77 18.75 -9.12
N GLY A 239 2.50 18.85 -9.55
CA GLY A 239 2.13 18.29 -10.85
C GLY A 239 0.68 18.48 -11.28
N GLN A 240 -0.28 18.58 -10.36
CA GLN A 240 -1.67 18.89 -10.73
C GLN A 240 -2.33 19.72 -9.64
N ALA A 241 -2.48 21.02 -9.91
CA ALA A 241 -3.36 21.89 -9.14
C ALA A 241 -4.83 21.43 -9.29
N ARG A 242 -5.25 20.42 -8.53
CA ARG A 242 -6.67 20.25 -8.22
C ARG A 242 -7.06 21.41 -7.31
N LYS A 243 -7.57 22.47 -7.94
CA LYS A 243 -8.34 23.52 -7.26
C LYS A 243 -9.40 22.83 -6.39
N THR A 244 -9.44 23.16 -5.10
CA THR A 244 -10.42 22.76 -4.06
C THR A 244 -9.96 21.75 -3.00
N GLN A 245 -8.97 22.10 -2.16
CA GLN A 245 -9.15 21.75 -0.75
C GLN A 245 -10.28 22.61 -0.18
N PRO A 246 -11.33 22.05 0.46
CA PRO A 246 -12.29 22.85 1.22
C PRO A 246 -11.53 23.44 2.41
N ARG A 247 -11.21 24.73 2.32
CA ARG A 247 -10.44 25.49 3.31
C ARG A 247 -11.28 25.65 4.58
N GLY A 248 -11.33 24.64 5.45
CA GLY A 248 -12.07 24.68 6.73
C GLY A 248 -12.57 23.34 7.28
N VAL A 249 -11.87 22.24 7.02
CA VAL A 249 -12.25 20.90 7.54
C VAL A 249 -11.20 20.43 8.55
N PRO A 250 -11.59 20.00 9.77
CA PRO A 250 -10.65 19.46 10.75
C PRO A 250 -9.97 18.17 10.29
N GLU A 251 -8.84 17.87 10.91
CA GLU A 251 -8.05 16.66 10.68
C GLU A 251 -8.91 15.38 10.87
N MET A 252 -8.59 14.30 10.16
CA MET A 252 -9.43 13.10 10.12
C MET A 252 -9.56 12.41 11.49
N THR A 253 -8.51 12.40 12.31
CA THR A 253 -8.51 11.86 13.68
C THR A 253 -9.35 12.71 14.62
N VAL A 254 -9.33 14.04 14.46
CA VAL A 254 -10.22 14.96 15.20
C VAL A 254 -11.67 14.69 14.86
N ARG A 255 -12.00 14.54 13.57
CA ARG A 255 -13.37 14.17 13.14
C ARG A 255 -13.77 12.78 13.64
N LEU A 256 -12.87 11.80 13.62
CA LEU A 256 -13.13 10.46 14.15
C LEU A 256 -13.40 10.49 15.66
N ALA A 257 -12.60 11.23 16.43
CA ALA A 257 -12.78 11.40 17.87
C ALA A 257 -14.13 12.06 18.19
N ALA A 258 -14.50 13.12 17.47
CA ALA A 258 -15.80 13.77 17.64
C ALA A 258 -16.96 12.82 17.33
N ARG A 259 -16.87 12.04 16.24
CA ARG A 259 -17.87 11.01 15.90
C ARG A 259 -18.04 9.98 17.04
N LEU A 260 -16.96 9.50 17.65
CA LEU A 260 -17.01 8.57 18.79
C LEU A 260 -17.67 9.22 20.02
N ILE A 261 -17.32 10.47 20.35
CA ILE A 261 -17.89 11.21 21.47
C ILE A 261 -19.40 11.44 21.28
N TRP A 262 -19.84 11.80 20.07
CA TRP A 262 -21.26 11.97 19.79
C TRP A 262 -22.04 10.65 19.84
N GLN A 263 -21.43 9.54 19.40
CA GLN A 263 -22.04 8.22 19.49
C GLN A 263 -22.18 7.73 20.94
N ARG A 264 -21.27 8.13 21.85
CA ARG A 264 -21.35 7.79 23.28
C ARG A 264 -22.73 8.10 23.88
N LYS A 265 -23.38 9.20 23.47
CA LYS A 265 -24.71 9.59 23.96
C LYS A 265 -25.83 8.62 23.60
N VAL A 266 -25.65 7.81 22.56
CA VAL A 266 -26.66 6.89 22.02
C VAL A 266 -26.29 5.43 22.29
N LYS A 267 -25.02 5.15 22.57
CA LYS A 267 -24.49 3.82 22.89
C LYS A 267 -24.43 3.61 24.40
N CYS A 268 -24.23 2.37 24.82
CA CYS A 268 -24.12 2.01 26.23
C CYS A 268 -22.70 2.26 26.78
N GLU A 269 -22.56 2.26 28.11
CA GLU A 269 -21.27 2.46 28.77
C GLU A 269 -20.30 1.29 28.52
N GLU A 270 -20.77 0.06 28.29
CA GLU A 270 -19.92 -1.05 27.87
C GLU A 270 -19.25 -0.78 26.53
N TRP A 271 -19.97 -0.18 25.57
CA TRP A 271 -19.40 0.22 24.29
C TRP A 271 -18.32 1.30 24.45
N TRP A 272 -18.55 2.28 25.34
CA TRP A 272 -17.55 3.30 25.63
C TRP A 272 -16.32 2.73 26.38
N THR A 273 -16.54 1.70 27.20
CA THR A 273 -15.47 0.94 27.85
C THR A 273 -14.58 0.26 26.80
N LEU A 274 -15.15 -0.30 25.73
CA LEU A 274 -14.37 -0.84 24.61
C LEU A 274 -13.51 0.24 23.93
N VAL A 275 -14.06 1.42 23.66
CA VAL A 275 -13.32 2.55 23.05
C VAL A 275 -12.16 3.00 23.94
N THR A 276 -12.41 3.15 25.24
CA THR A 276 -11.41 3.64 26.21
C THR A 276 -10.42 2.56 26.66
N SER A 277 -10.70 1.28 26.38
CA SER A 277 -9.76 0.18 26.62
C SER A 277 -8.55 0.21 25.68
N LEU A 278 -8.63 0.90 24.53
CA LEU A 278 -7.59 0.91 23.50
C LEU A 278 -6.31 1.60 23.96
N CYS A 279 -5.15 1.07 23.56
CA CYS A 279 -3.87 1.52 24.10
C CYS A 279 -3.48 2.93 23.63
N ALA A 280 -3.29 3.85 24.58
CA ALA A 280 -2.92 5.23 24.29
C ALA A 280 -1.39 5.50 24.24
N HIS A 281 -0.55 4.61 24.79
CA HIS A 281 0.92 4.76 24.89
C HIS A 281 1.40 6.19 25.25
N ARG A 282 0.76 6.81 26.24
CA ARG A 282 1.10 8.18 26.64
C ARG A 282 2.24 8.23 27.65
N HIS A 283 3.11 9.21 27.46
CA HIS A 283 4.26 9.43 28.34
C HIS A 283 3.87 10.33 29.53
N LYS A 284 4.58 10.18 30.64
CA LYS A 284 4.46 11.11 31.78
C LYS A 284 5.10 12.46 31.46
N GLU A 285 6.16 12.45 30.64
CA GLU A 285 6.89 13.63 30.20
C GLU A 285 6.26 14.26 28.96
N VAL A 286 6.38 15.59 28.84
CA VAL A 286 5.86 16.36 27.70
C VAL A 286 6.81 16.26 26.52
N THR A 287 6.63 15.24 25.68
CA THR A 287 7.38 15.04 24.43
C THR A 287 6.84 15.94 23.30
N PRO A 288 7.56 16.10 22.17
CA PRO A 288 6.99 16.73 20.96
C PRO A 288 5.67 16.11 20.51
N TYR A 289 5.53 14.78 20.64
CA TYR A 289 4.30 14.04 20.38
C TYR A 289 3.16 14.48 21.32
N GLU A 290 3.40 14.57 22.63
CA GLU A 290 2.40 15.05 23.59
C GLU A 290 1.97 16.51 23.33
N ARG A 291 2.88 17.38 22.86
CA ARG A 291 2.53 18.75 22.43
C ARG A 291 1.60 18.76 21.21
N GLN A 292 1.90 17.94 20.19
CA GLN A 292 1.05 17.80 19.01
C GLN A 292 -0.35 17.28 19.39
N LEU A 293 -0.41 16.28 20.27
CA LEU A 293 -1.64 15.74 20.82
C LEU A 293 -2.45 16.82 21.56
N GLY A 294 -1.76 17.72 22.28
CA GLY A 294 -2.34 18.91 22.89
C GLY A 294 -3.00 19.84 21.87
N THR A 295 -2.31 20.16 20.76
CA THR A 295 -2.87 20.98 19.67
C THR A 295 -4.12 20.32 19.06
N SER A 296 -4.06 19.02 18.75
CA SER A 296 -5.23 18.29 18.23
C SER A 296 -6.37 18.21 19.23
N THR A 297 -6.08 18.20 20.54
CA THR A 297 -7.11 18.25 21.59
C THR A 297 -7.81 19.61 21.62
N VAL A 298 -7.07 20.71 21.49
CA VAL A 298 -7.67 22.05 21.38
C VAL A 298 -8.55 22.15 20.14
N GLU A 299 -8.08 21.63 18.99
CA GLU A 299 -8.87 21.57 17.76
C GLU A 299 -10.14 20.72 17.95
N LEU A 300 -10.04 19.58 18.63
CA LEU A 300 -11.18 18.72 18.95
C LEU A 300 -12.20 19.41 19.86
N VAL A 301 -11.77 20.09 20.93
CA VAL A 301 -12.66 20.85 21.81
C VAL A 301 -13.39 21.94 21.02
N HIS A 302 -12.65 22.69 20.20
CA HIS A 302 -13.22 23.70 19.32
C HIS A 302 -14.24 23.09 18.34
N TYR A 303 -13.90 21.97 17.71
CA TYR A 303 -14.80 21.29 16.78
C TYR A 303 -16.07 20.74 17.44
N LEU A 304 -15.97 20.23 18.68
CA LEU A 304 -17.14 19.80 19.46
C LEU A 304 -18.04 20.99 19.83
N LEU A 305 -17.45 22.13 20.22
CA LEU A 305 -18.19 23.36 20.51
C LEU A 305 -18.96 23.85 19.28
N CYS A 306 -18.33 23.82 18.08
CA CYS A 306 -18.97 24.18 16.82
C CYS A 306 -20.25 23.36 16.51
N ALA A 307 -20.46 22.19 17.13
CA ALA A 307 -21.68 21.41 16.96
C ALA A 307 -22.91 22.01 17.67
N SER A 308 -22.68 22.81 18.72
CA SER A 308 -23.72 23.27 19.65
C SER A 308 -23.73 24.78 19.90
N VAL A 309 -22.67 25.49 19.51
CA VAL A 309 -22.44 26.91 19.79
C VAL A 309 -22.32 27.68 18.49
N SER A 310 -22.92 28.87 18.42
CA SER A 310 -22.82 29.73 17.24
C SER A 310 -21.41 30.34 17.11
N PRO A 311 -20.91 30.63 15.89
CA PRO A 311 -19.57 31.20 15.72
C PRO A 311 -19.30 32.48 16.53
N ALA A 312 -20.32 33.29 16.79
CA ALA A 312 -20.20 34.53 17.56
C ALA A 312 -20.01 34.30 19.07
N GLU A 313 -20.50 33.18 19.61
CA GLU A 313 -20.44 32.84 21.03
C GLU A 313 -19.23 31.95 21.38
N LEU A 314 -18.56 31.36 20.37
CA LEU A 314 -17.38 30.51 20.58
C LEU A 314 -16.29 31.17 21.45
N PRO A 315 -15.91 32.45 21.27
CA PRO A 315 -14.82 33.05 22.03
C PRO A 315 -15.12 33.22 23.53
N THR A 316 -16.41 33.34 23.89
CA THR A 316 -16.86 33.60 25.26
C THR A 316 -17.43 32.37 25.96
N THR A 317 -17.51 31.23 25.26
CA THR A 317 -18.06 30.00 25.81
C THR A 317 -17.08 29.33 26.76
N ASP A 318 -17.57 28.96 27.96
CA ASP A 318 -16.81 28.14 28.89
C ASP A 318 -16.70 26.69 28.39
N SER A 319 -15.53 26.37 27.84
CA SER A 319 -15.20 25.02 27.39
C SER A 319 -15.24 23.96 28.51
N SER A 320 -15.01 24.34 29.77
CA SER A 320 -15.02 23.42 30.91
C SER A 320 -16.43 22.92 31.21
N ALA A 321 -17.38 23.85 31.38
CA ALA A 321 -18.79 23.51 31.57
C ALA A 321 -19.37 22.70 30.40
N PHE A 322 -18.98 23.03 29.16
CA PHE A 322 -19.38 22.29 27.97
C PHE A 322 -18.86 20.84 27.98
N LEU A 323 -17.59 20.62 28.34
CA LEU A 323 -17.01 19.29 28.46
C LEU A 323 -17.68 18.48 29.59
N GLY A 324 -18.01 19.13 30.71
CA GLY A 324 -18.79 18.51 31.78
C GLY A 324 -20.15 17.98 31.29
N ALA A 325 -20.85 18.74 30.44
CA ALA A 325 -22.11 18.31 29.81
C ALA A 325 -21.95 17.16 28.80
N LEU A 326 -20.72 16.87 28.35
CA LEU A 326 -20.37 15.69 27.55
C LEU A 326 -19.85 14.51 28.40
N GLY A 327 -19.81 14.66 29.73
CA GLY A 327 -19.32 13.65 30.65
C GLY A 327 -17.80 13.58 30.71
N PHE A 328 -17.12 14.73 30.60
CA PHE A 328 -15.67 14.86 30.76
C PHE A 328 -15.33 15.94 31.78
N ASP A 329 -14.64 15.55 32.86
CA ASP A 329 -14.22 16.48 33.92
C ASP A 329 -12.94 17.26 33.57
N SER A 330 -12.25 16.87 32.49
CA SER A 330 -11.03 17.51 32.01
C SER A 330 -10.75 17.18 30.55
N THR A 331 -9.69 17.77 29.98
CA THR A 331 -9.21 17.44 28.63
C THR A 331 -8.34 16.17 28.58
N ARG A 332 -7.96 15.60 29.73
CA ARG A 332 -7.10 14.40 29.79
C ARG A 332 -7.71 13.17 29.07
N PRO A 333 -9.00 12.85 29.20
CA PRO A 333 -9.62 11.76 28.44
C PRO A 333 -9.61 11.98 26.92
N LEU A 334 -9.69 13.25 26.47
CA LEU A 334 -9.64 13.60 25.04
C LEU A 334 -8.25 13.36 24.46
N LEU A 335 -7.19 13.73 25.20
CA LEU A 335 -5.81 13.41 24.86
C LEU A 335 -5.64 11.88 24.72
N ASN A 336 -6.12 11.11 25.72
CA ASN A 336 -6.06 9.65 25.68
C ASN A 336 -6.79 9.09 24.44
N LEU A 337 -7.98 9.59 24.14
CA LEU A 337 -8.77 9.14 22.99
C LEU A 337 -8.05 9.38 21.66
N LEU A 338 -7.48 10.56 21.46
CA LEU A 338 -6.73 10.88 20.24
C LEU A 338 -5.48 10.01 20.10
N ALA A 339 -4.76 9.76 21.19
CA ALA A 339 -3.61 8.86 21.19
C ALA A 339 -4.03 7.40 20.91
N SER A 340 -5.12 6.93 21.50
CA SER A 340 -5.70 5.62 21.19
C SER A 340 -6.12 5.51 19.72
N ILE A 341 -6.69 6.56 19.13
CA ILE A 341 -7.01 6.56 17.69
C ILE A 341 -5.75 6.46 16.84
N GLN A 342 -4.69 7.19 17.18
CA GLN A 342 -3.43 7.16 16.44
C GLN A 342 -2.76 5.77 16.50
N ASN A 343 -2.76 5.13 17.66
CA ASN A 343 -2.10 3.84 17.87
C ASN A 343 -2.89 2.63 17.38
N ASN A 344 -4.23 2.70 17.41
CA ASN A 344 -5.10 1.55 17.14
C ASN A 344 -5.95 1.72 15.87
N GLY A 345 -5.83 2.86 15.19
CA GLY A 345 -6.64 3.19 14.02
C GLY A 345 -6.32 2.30 12.82
N VAL A 346 -7.34 1.64 12.28
CA VAL A 346 -7.25 0.84 11.06
C VAL A 346 -7.45 1.73 9.84
N THR A 347 -6.50 1.68 8.89
CA THR A 347 -6.62 2.39 7.61
C THR A 347 -7.76 1.82 6.78
N LEU A 348 -8.70 2.69 6.38
CA LEU A 348 -9.70 2.34 5.38
C LEU A 348 -9.04 2.38 4.01
N THR A 349 -9.28 1.35 3.22
CA THR A 349 -8.67 1.18 1.91
C THR A 349 -9.70 0.87 0.84
N THR A 350 -9.41 1.29 -0.39
CA THR A 350 -10.05 0.77 -1.60
C THR A 350 -9.56 -0.64 -1.93
N PRO A 351 -10.19 -1.36 -2.87
CA PRO A 351 -9.76 -2.70 -3.28
C PRO A 351 -8.32 -2.78 -3.81
N ASP A 352 -7.82 -1.71 -4.43
CA ASP A 352 -6.42 -1.58 -4.85
C ASP A 352 -5.47 -1.22 -3.70
N LEU A 353 -5.99 -1.11 -2.46
CA LEU A 353 -5.30 -0.77 -1.21
C LEU A 353 -4.95 0.71 -1.04
N SER A 354 -5.55 1.60 -1.82
CA SER A 354 -5.35 3.05 -1.65
C SER A 354 -6.02 3.50 -0.36
N PRO A 355 -5.32 4.22 0.53
CA PRO A 355 -5.90 4.70 1.77
C PRO A 355 -6.90 5.81 1.48
N ILE A 356 -8.08 5.69 2.08
CA ILE A 356 -9.15 6.68 1.91
C ILE A 356 -9.61 7.28 3.24
N GLY A 357 -9.19 6.71 4.36
CA GLY A 357 -9.56 7.20 5.68
C GLY A 357 -9.03 6.36 6.84
N ILE A 358 -9.62 6.59 8.00
CA ILE A 358 -9.33 5.90 9.25
C ILE A 358 -10.62 5.36 9.86
N SER A 359 -10.48 4.23 10.55
CA SER A 359 -11.54 3.57 11.29
C SER A 359 -11.02 3.05 12.61
N LEU A 360 -11.91 2.83 13.58
CA LEU A 360 -11.55 2.28 14.88
C LEU A 360 -12.40 1.05 15.17
N GLN A 361 -11.76 -0.08 15.50
CA GLN A 361 -12.44 -1.28 15.96
C GLN A 361 -11.51 -2.00 16.94
N ALA A 362 -11.95 -2.11 18.20
CA ALA A 362 -11.06 -2.53 19.29
C ALA A 362 -10.55 -3.97 19.15
N HIS A 363 -11.39 -4.89 18.70
CA HIS A 363 -11.07 -6.33 18.63
C HIS A 363 -10.10 -6.67 17.51
N ILE A 364 -10.20 -6.00 16.36
CA ILE A 364 -9.24 -6.11 15.26
C ILE A 364 -7.90 -5.48 15.68
N ALA A 365 -7.93 -4.40 16.45
CA ALA A 365 -6.73 -3.76 16.97
C ALA A 365 -5.98 -4.58 18.05
N LEU A 366 -6.57 -5.67 18.56
CA LEU A 366 -5.89 -6.62 19.45
C LEU A 366 -4.86 -7.51 18.71
N ALA A 367 -4.90 -7.61 17.38
CA ALA A 367 -3.92 -8.39 16.63
C ALA A 367 -2.55 -7.71 16.69
N ASN A 368 -1.61 -8.28 17.44
CA ASN A 368 -0.26 -7.73 17.62
C ASN A 368 0.56 -7.73 16.31
N HIS A 369 1.65 -6.97 16.30
CA HIS A 369 2.53 -6.89 15.14
C HIS A 369 3.43 -8.12 14.95
N SER A 370 3.59 -8.57 13.71
CA SER A 370 4.73 -9.37 13.25
C SER A 370 5.16 -8.96 11.83
N CYS A 371 6.47 -8.97 11.56
CA CYS A 371 6.99 -8.87 10.18
C CYS A 371 6.78 -10.17 9.37
N LEU A 372 6.36 -11.26 10.03
CA LEU A 372 5.92 -12.51 9.42
C LEU A 372 4.50 -12.81 9.91
N PRO A 373 3.51 -11.99 9.52
CA PRO A 373 2.15 -12.09 10.05
C PRO A 373 1.50 -13.42 9.66
N ASN A 374 0.53 -13.87 10.45
CA ASN A 374 -0.35 -14.99 10.11
C ASN A 374 -1.78 -14.53 9.78
N ALA A 375 -2.08 -13.24 9.93
CA ALA A 375 -3.35 -12.64 9.54
C ALA A 375 -3.19 -11.27 8.86
N VAL A 376 -4.22 -10.86 8.12
CA VAL A 376 -4.31 -9.55 7.43
C VAL A 376 -5.61 -8.86 7.78
N ILE A 377 -5.55 -7.54 7.92
CA ILE A 377 -6.72 -6.68 8.12
C ILE A 377 -7.09 -6.06 6.78
N LEU A 378 -8.33 -6.27 6.33
CA LEU A 378 -8.88 -5.70 5.11
C LEU A 378 -10.09 -4.81 5.43
N SER A 379 -10.21 -3.74 4.66
CA SER A 379 -11.41 -2.90 4.62
C SER A 379 -12.12 -3.15 3.29
N THR A 380 -13.36 -3.63 3.33
CA THR A 380 -14.19 -3.83 2.14
C THR A 380 -15.26 -2.74 2.06
N PRO A 381 -15.44 -2.09 0.89
CA PRO A 381 -16.57 -1.19 0.67
C PRO A 381 -17.89 -1.95 0.92
N ARG A 382 -18.86 -1.25 1.50
CA ARG A 382 -20.15 -1.87 1.82
C ARG A 382 -20.93 -2.15 0.52
N THR A 383 -21.19 -3.41 0.22
CA THR A 383 -21.99 -3.85 -0.93
C THR A 383 -23.49 -3.88 -0.59
N SER A 384 -24.34 -3.82 -1.61
CA SER A 384 -25.78 -4.07 -1.49
C SER A 384 -26.04 -5.58 -1.39
N GLY A 385 -26.27 -6.09 -0.17
CA GLY A 385 -26.50 -7.52 0.11
C GLY A 385 -26.59 -7.84 1.61
N GLU A 386 -26.51 -9.11 2.00
CA GLU A 386 -26.56 -9.58 3.40
C GLU A 386 -25.30 -9.19 4.22
N ASP A 387 -24.16 -8.92 3.58
CA ASP A 387 -22.90 -8.52 4.23
C ASP A 387 -22.79 -7.02 4.55
N GLN A 388 -23.94 -6.36 4.72
CA GLN A 388 -24.00 -4.91 4.87
C GLN A 388 -23.20 -4.36 6.05
N ASN A 389 -22.91 -5.10 7.13
CA ASN A 389 -22.25 -4.54 8.33
C ASN A 389 -20.77 -4.93 8.49
N LYS A 390 -20.17 -5.63 7.52
CA LYS A 390 -18.81 -6.19 7.63
C LYS A 390 -17.81 -5.35 6.84
N ILE A 391 -17.47 -4.16 7.37
CA ILE A 391 -16.51 -3.26 6.71
C ILE A 391 -15.07 -3.73 6.96
N LEU A 392 -14.76 -4.13 8.20
CA LEU A 392 -13.42 -4.57 8.57
C LEU A 392 -13.39 -6.08 8.77
N ARG A 393 -12.40 -6.72 8.16
CA ARG A 393 -12.22 -8.18 8.17
C ARG A 393 -10.79 -8.51 8.59
N LEU A 394 -10.63 -9.41 9.55
CA LEU A 394 -9.35 -10.03 9.91
C LEU A 394 -9.34 -11.44 9.33
N ILE A 395 -8.41 -11.73 8.43
CA ILE A 395 -8.38 -12.97 7.64
C ILE A 395 -7.05 -13.69 7.87
N ALA A 396 -7.08 -15.00 8.07
CA ALA A 396 -5.89 -15.82 8.16
C ALA A 396 -5.12 -15.86 6.82
N LEU A 397 -3.83 -15.56 6.85
CA LEU A 397 -2.94 -15.63 5.68
C LEU A 397 -2.33 -17.02 5.50
N LYS A 398 -2.15 -17.74 6.60
CA LYS A 398 -1.59 -19.08 6.65
C LYS A 398 -2.33 -19.89 7.70
N LYS A 399 -2.01 -21.19 7.80
CA LYS A 399 -2.51 -22.04 8.88
C LYS A 399 -2.16 -21.42 10.23
N ILE A 400 -3.13 -21.38 11.16
CA ILE A 400 -2.95 -20.91 12.54
C ILE A 400 -3.33 -22.06 13.46
N ASP A 401 -2.35 -22.60 14.19
CA ASP A 401 -2.55 -23.74 15.08
C ASP A 401 -3.19 -23.34 16.41
N ALA A 402 -3.80 -24.31 17.09
CA ALA A 402 -4.46 -24.11 18.38
C ALA A 402 -3.48 -23.52 19.40
N GLY A 403 -3.90 -22.46 20.11
CA GLY A 403 -3.04 -21.73 21.05
C GLY A 403 -2.07 -20.73 20.42
N GLU A 404 -2.05 -20.57 19.09
CA GLU A 404 -1.18 -19.58 18.44
C GLU A 404 -1.72 -18.14 18.54
N GLU A 405 -0.77 -17.19 18.67
CA GLU A 405 -1.05 -15.75 18.62
C GLU A 405 -1.46 -15.34 17.21
N ILE A 406 -2.51 -14.53 17.09
CA ILE A 406 -2.93 -13.93 15.82
C ILE A 406 -2.20 -12.59 15.64
N LEU A 407 -1.40 -12.52 14.58
CA LEU A 407 -0.43 -11.48 14.31
C LEU A 407 -0.68 -10.84 12.93
N ALA A 408 -0.78 -9.52 12.91
CA ALA A 408 -0.93 -8.71 11.69
C ALA A 408 0.33 -7.85 11.44
N SER A 409 0.44 -7.25 10.25
CA SER A 409 1.50 -6.27 9.98
C SER A 409 1.02 -4.83 10.14
N TYR A 410 1.75 -4.02 10.90
CA TYR A 410 1.49 -2.59 11.08
C TYR A 410 2.28 -1.74 10.10
N CYS A 411 3.36 -2.30 9.55
CA CYS A 411 4.26 -1.65 8.61
C CYS A 411 4.15 -2.27 7.21
N ASP A 412 4.77 -1.61 6.24
CA ASP A 412 5.02 -2.20 4.94
C ASP A 412 6.13 -3.26 5.08
N LEU A 413 5.89 -4.46 4.57
CA LEU A 413 6.86 -5.56 4.65
C LEU A 413 7.96 -5.45 3.58
N SER A 414 7.74 -4.63 2.54
CA SER A 414 8.77 -4.34 1.52
C SER A 414 9.90 -3.45 2.03
N ASP A 415 9.67 -2.72 3.13
CA ASP A 415 10.67 -1.85 3.73
C ASP A 415 11.79 -2.63 4.42
N SER A 416 13.00 -2.07 4.44
CA SER A 416 14.13 -2.69 5.15
C SER A 416 13.89 -2.74 6.66
N ARG A 417 14.52 -3.71 7.36
CA ARG A 417 14.38 -3.83 8.82
C ARG A 417 14.62 -2.50 9.57
N PRO A 418 15.67 -1.71 9.30
CA PRO A 418 15.87 -0.43 9.97
C PRO A 418 14.70 0.54 9.77
N VAL A 419 14.13 0.60 8.55
CA VAL A 419 12.98 1.46 8.24
C VAL A 419 11.73 0.97 8.97
N ARG A 420 11.47 -0.34 8.96
CA ARG A 420 10.34 -0.94 9.70
C ARG A 420 10.47 -0.69 11.20
N GLN A 421 11.64 -0.93 11.78
CA GLN A 421 11.90 -0.70 13.22
C GLN A 421 11.71 0.77 13.59
N LYS A 422 12.26 1.69 12.79
CA LYS A 422 12.08 3.12 13.00
C LYS A 422 10.58 3.50 12.97
N HIS A 423 9.84 3.03 11.97
CA HIS A 423 8.40 3.29 11.88
C HIS A 423 7.63 2.71 13.08
N LEU A 424 7.91 1.47 13.48
CA LEU A 424 7.23 0.84 14.63
C LEU A 424 7.56 1.54 15.94
N GLN A 425 8.80 2.00 16.11
CA GLN A 425 9.22 2.75 17.29
C GLN A 425 8.59 4.15 17.35
N GLU A 426 8.57 4.87 16.22
CA GLU A 426 8.02 6.22 16.14
C GLU A 426 6.48 6.23 16.22
N SER A 427 5.82 5.25 15.60
CA SER A 427 4.36 5.22 15.43
C SER A 427 3.62 4.35 16.44
N TYR A 428 4.27 3.35 17.01
CA TYR A 428 3.65 2.37 17.93
C TYR A 428 4.46 2.16 19.22
N HIS A 429 5.58 2.86 19.39
CA HIS A 429 6.35 2.91 20.64
C HIS A 429 6.96 1.57 21.10
N PHE A 430 7.26 0.66 20.17
CA PHE A 430 7.94 -0.61 20.48
C PHE A 430 9.02 -0.97 19.45
N LEU A 431 9.98 -1.80 19.87
CA LEU A 431 10.95 -2.44 18.99
C LEU A 431 10.46 -3.85 18.64
N CYS A 432 10.40 -4.16 17.35
CA CYS A 432 9.90 -5.45 16.91
C CYS A 432 10.95 -6.56 17.18
N GLY A 433 10.57 -7.53 18.01
CA GLY A 433 11.39 -8.69 18.36
C GLY A 433 11.10 -9.97 17.56
N CYS A 434 10.41 -9.88 16.41
CA CYS A 434 10.16 -11.07 15.57
C CYS A 434 11.47 -11.76 15.12
N LEU A 435 11.38 -13.06 14.79
CA LEU A 435 12.45 -14.04 14.46
C LEU A 435 13.73 -13.48 13.78
N ALA A 436 14.83 -14.23 13.89
CA ALA A 436 16.13 -13.94 13.25
C ALA A 436 16.05 -13.67 11.73
N SER A 437 15.00 -14.10 11.05
CA SER A 437 14.67 -13.77 9.65
C SER A 437 14.35 -12.28 9.40
N CYS A 438 14.15 -11.48 10.45
CA CYS A 438 14.23 -10.02 10.35
C CYS A 438 15.63 -9.56 9.91
N LYS A 439 16.70 -10.34 10.18
CA LYS A 439 18.10 -10.12 9.73
C LYS A 439 18.41 -10.75 8.35
N ALA A 440 17.85 -11.93 8.06
CA ALA A 440 18.32 -12.81 6.99
C ALA A 440 18.02 -12.38 5.54
N VAL A 441 17.04 -11.51 5.29
CA VAL A 441 16.75 -11.05 3.92
C VAL A 441 17.75 -9.97 3.45
N THR A 442 18.49 -9.36 4.37
CA THR A 442 19.28 -8.15 4.08
C THR A 442 20.80 -8.33 4.06
N GLU A 443 21.36 -9.41 4.59
CA GLU A 443 22.82 -9.49 4.80
C GLU A 443 23.62 -9.87 3.54
N THR A 444 23.02 -10.50 2.53
CA THR A 444 23.69 -10.83 1.26
C THR A 444 23.48 -9.81 0.14
N VAL A 445 22.54 -8.86 0.27
CA VAL A 445 22.28 -7.87 -0.80
C VAL A 445 21.99 -6.44 -0.27
N PRO A 446 22.94 -5.68 0.32
CA PRO A 446 22.65 -4.31 0.80
C PRO A 446 22.95 -3.17 -0.20
N ALA A 447 24.07 -3.21 -0.93
CA ALA A 447 24.51 -2.06 -1.73
C ALA A 447 23.89 -2.05 -3.14
N LEU A 448 24.03 -3.16 -3.88
CA LEU A 448 23.45 -3.33 -5.21
C LEU A 448 21.92 -3.18 -5.16
N LEU A 449 21.29 -3.75 -4.13
CA LEU A 449 19.84 -3.64 -3.94
C LEU A 449 19.36 -2.22 -3.71
N LYS A 450 20.06 -1.45 -2.87
CA LYS A 450 19.69 -0.07 -2.59
C LYS A 450 19.74 0.77 -3.87
N THR A 451 20.77 0.59 -4.68
CA THR A 451 20.89 1.25 -5.99
C THR A 451 19.78 0.83 -6.93
N GLN A 452 19.48 -0.48 -7.04
CA GLN A 452 18.43 -0.97 -7.92
C GLN A 452 17.02 -0.53 -7.49
N ILE A 453 16.69 -0.55 -6.20
CA ILE A 453 15.41 -0.03 -5.66
C ILE A 453 15.28 1.46 -5.93
N GLU A 454 16.34 2.25 -5.70
CA GLU A 454 16.30 3.70 -5.91
C GLU A 454 16.15 4.04 -7.38
N SER A 455 16.89 3.36 -8.27
CA SER A 455 16.73 3.48 -9.72
C SER A 455 15.31 3.12 -10.15
N SER A 456 14.75 2.03 -9.61
CA SER A 456 13.37 1.62 -9.91
C SER A 456 12.33 2.65 -9.46
N ARG A 457 12.52 3.23 -8.27
CA ARG A 457 11.63 4.29 -7.77
C ARG A 457 11.66 5.51 -8.69
N LYS A 458 12.85 5.93 -9.13
CA LYS A 458 13.00 7.03 -10.10
C LYS A 458 12.28 6.75 -11.42
N VAL A 459 12.30 5.50 -11.91
CA VAL A 459 11.53 5.14 -13.12
C VAL A 459 10.02 5.23 -12.86
N LEU A 460 9.54 4.74 -11.72
CA LEU A 460 8.11 4.81 -11.37
C LEU A 460 7.62 6.24 -11.14
N GLU A 461 8.46 7.12 -10.58
CA GLU A 461 8.18 8.56 -10.45
C GLU A 461 8.16 9.24 -11.84
N ALA A 462 9.07 8.86 -12.74
CA ALA A 462 9.11 9.36 -14.11
C ALA A 462 7.81 9.04 -14.88
N VAL A 463 7.23 7.85 -14.67
CA VAL A 463 5.91 7.48 -15.25
C VAL A 463 4.80 8.41 -14.76
N GLN A 464 4.80 8.77 -13.48
CA GLN A 464 3.81 9.68 -12.90
C GLN A 464 3.90 11.10 -13.49
N SER A 465 5.08 11.50 -13.99
CA SER A 465 5.30 12.79 -14.66
C SER A 465 4.87 12.86 -16.14
N LEU A 466 4.09 11.89 -16.64
CA LEU A 466 3.58 11.85 -18.03
C LEU A 466 4.68 11.84 -19.11
N GLN A 467 5.81 11.16 -18.85
CA GLN A 467 6.86 10.98 -19.86
C GLN A 467 6.38 10.09 -21.03
N SER A 468 7.03 10.22 -22.19
CA SER A 468 6.66 9.45 -23.38
C SER A 468 6.93 7.95 -23.15
N PRO A 469 6.14 7.03 -23.77
CA PRO A 469 6.29 5.60 -23.53
C PRO A 469 7.69 5.07 -23.88
N GLU A 470 8.37 5.69 -24.85
CA GLU A 470 9.75 5.39 -25.20
C GLU A 470 10.71 5.63 -24.02
N VAL A 471 10.53 6.73 -23.29
CA VAL A 471 11.36 7.06 -22.12
C VAL A 471 11.10 6.08 -20.98
N VAL A 472 9.83 5.72 -20.76
CA VAL A 472 9.45 4.74 -19.74
C VAL A 472 10.11 3.39 -20.03
N TRP A 473 10.00 2.90 -21.27
CA TRP A 473 10.63 1.64 -21.69
C TRP A 473 12.16 1.68 -21.54
N LEU A 474 12.83 2.71 -22.06
CA LEU A 474 14.29 2.83 -22.01
C LEU A 474 14.84 2.84 -20.57
N LYS A 475 14.10 3.46 -19.63
CA LYS A 475 14.48 3.46 -18.22
C LYS A 475 14.17 2.11 -17.57
N ALA A 476 13.03 1.51 -17.85
CA ALA A 476 12.64 0.22 -17.30
C ALA A 476 13.56 -0.92 -17.77
N SER A 477 13.91 -0.95 -19.05
CA SER A 477 14.73 -2.01 -19.66
C SER A 477 16.14 -2.09 -19.09
N LYS A 478 16.70 -0.96 -18.62
CA LYS A 478 18.00 -0.91 -17.93
C LYS A 478 17.96 -1.52 -16.53
N VAL A 479 16.82 -1.48 -15.85
CA VAL A 479 16.68 -1.84 -14.43
C VAL A 479 16.07 -3.24 -14.24
N LEU A 480 15.12 -3.60 -15.10
CA LEU A 480 14.36 -4.86 -15.01
C LEU A 480 15.24 -6.12 -14.93
N PRO A 481 16.29 -6.30 -15.76
CA PRO A 481 17.10 -7.52 -15.70
C PRO A 481 17.82 -7.70 -14.36
N ALA A 482 18.37 -6.61 -13.81
CA ALA A 482 19.02 -6.65 -12.51
C ALA A 482 18.02 -6.97 -11.39
N LEU A 483 16.82 -6.39 -11.44
CA LEU A 483 15.77 -6.68 -10.46
C LEU A 483 15.29 -8.13 -10.55
N LEU A 484 15.02 -8.65 -11.74
CA LEU A 484 14.44 -9.99 -11.93
C LEU A 484 15.44 -11.11 -11.62
N ARG A 485 16.75 -10.85 -11.70
CA ARG A 485 17.79 -11.76 -11.19
C ARG A 485 17.85 -11.79 -9.67
N LEU A 486 17.48 -10.69 -9.01
CA LEU A 486 17.56 -10.54 -7.56
C LEU A 486 16.23 -10.85 -6.86
N PHE A 487 15.10 -10.69 -7.54
CA PHE A 487 13.76 -10.79 -6.98
C PHE A 487 12.81 -11.57 -7.87
N PRO A 488 11.89 -12.35 -7.27
CA PRO A 488 10.68 -12.79 -7.97
C PRO A 488 9.93 -11.61 -8.59
N SER A 489 9.31 -11.83 -9.75
CA SER A 489 8.50 -10.82 -10.45
C SER A 489 7.34 -10.29 -9.60
N SER A 490 6.93 -11.02 -8.56
CA SER A 490 5.92 -10.65 -7.55
C SER A 490 6.40 -9.67 -6.50
N THR A 491 7.68 -9.30 -6.48
CA THR A 491 8.22 -8.38 -5.49
C THR A 491 8.11 -6.94 -6.00
N PHE A 492 7.80 -5.99 -5.10
CA PHE A 492 8.00 -4.57 -5.39
C PHE A 492 9.52 -4.25 -5.34
N PRO A 493 10.12 -3.53 -6.32
CA PRO A 493 9.48 -2.77 -7.40
C PRO A 493 9.33 -3.52 -8.74
N ALA A 494 9.82 -4.76 -8.86
CA ALA A 494 9.81 -5.52 -10.12
C ALA A 494 8.41 -5.64 -10.73
N HIS A 495 7.40 -5.99 -9.94
CA HIS A 495 6.00 -6.08 -10.40
C HIS A 495 5.50 -4.76 -10.99
N ALA A 496 5.75 -3.65 -10.29
CA ALA A 496 5.28 -2.33 -10.72
C ALA A 496 5.96 -1.93 -12.03
N LEU A 497 7.27 -2.12 -12.11
CA LEU A 497 8.06 -1.76 -13.27
C LEU A 497 7.70 -2.59 -14.50
N LEU A 498 7.44 -3.89 -14.33
CA LEU A 498 6.94 -4.76 -15.39
C LEU A 498 5.59 -4.27 -15.95
N ASN A 499 4.67 -3.83 -15.07
CA ASN A 499 3.36 -3.33 -15.49
C ASN A 499 3.47 -2.02 -16.30
N GLU A 500 4.32 -1.10 -15.85
CA GLU A 500 4.56 0.14 -16.61
C GLU A 500 5.30 -0.12 -17.92
N ALA A 501 6.26 -1.05 -17.93
CA ALA A 501 6.95 -1.46 -19.15
C ALA A 501 5.99 -2.09 -20.17
N MET A 502 5.12 -3.00 -19.74
CA MET A 502 4.09 -3.60 -20.59
C MET A 502 3.17 -2.53 -21.19
N THR A 503 2.72 -1.57 -20.37
CA THR A 503 1.86 -0.46 -20.81
C THR A 503 2.56 0.43 -21.83
N ALA A 504 3.84 0.76 -21.60
CA ALA A 504 4.65 1.55 -22.51
C ALA A 504 4.87 0.85 -23.86
N LEU A 505 5.22 -0.44 -23.84
CA LEU A 505 5.41 -1.26 -25.04
C LEU A 505 4.13 -1.36 -25.88
N MET A 506 2.98 -1.61 -25.25
CA MET A 506 1.68 -1.62 -25.94
C MET A 506 1.35 -0.25 -26.55
N ALA A 507 1.71 0.84 -25.88
CA ALA A 507 1.51 2.19 -26.44
C ALA A 507 2.45 2.48 -27.62
N MET A 508 3.67 1.95 -27.60
CA MET A 508 4.62 2.05 -28.71
C MET A 508 4.16 1.23 -29.92
N SER A 509 3.65 0.01 -29.71
CA SER A 509 3.11 -0.83 -30.79
C SER A 509 1.96 -0.16 -31.52
N ARG A 510 0.95 0.37 -30.82
CA ARG A 510 -0.17 1.11 -31.45
C ARG A 510 0.27 2.33 -32.27
N ARG A 511 1.35 2.99 -31.85
CA ARG A 511 1.93 4.11 -32.62
C ARG A 511 2.65 3.63 -33.88
N ALA A 512 3.28 2.46 -33.82
CA ALA A 512 3.94 1.85 -34.96
C ALA A 512 2.91 1.38 -36.00
N GLU A 513 1.85 0.69 -35.55
CA GLU A 513 0.71 0.24 -36.37
C GLU A 513 0.15 1.39 -37.23
N SER A 514 -0.02 2.57 -36.63
CA SER A 514 -0.55 3.76 -37.32
C SER A 514 0.31 4.28 -38.49
N ARG A 515 1.57 3.85 -38.62
CA ARG A 515 2.48 4.29 -39.70
C ARG A 515 2.40 3.41 -40.94
N GLY A 516 2.03 2.13 -40.82
CA GLY A 516 1.85 1.21 -41.94
C GLY A 516 3.07 1.02 -42.84
N THR A 517 4.29 1.09 -42.30
CA THR A 517 5.52 0.79 -43.05
C THR A 517 6.10 -0.56 -42.62
N PRO A 518 6.82 -1.29 -43.49
CA PRO A 518 7.40 -2.59 -43.14
C PRO A 518 8.31 -2.54 -41.90
N ALA A 519 9.08 -1.47 -41.75
CA ALA A 519 9.92 -1.25 -40.56
C ALA A 519 9.09 -0.99 -39.29
N ALA A 520 7.92 -0.36 -39.42
CA ALA A 520 7.01 -0.13 -38.30
C ALA A 520 6.28 -1.41 -37.88
N GLU A 521 5.92 -2.29 -38.82
CA GLU A 521 5.32 -3.60 -38.53
C GLU A 521 6.28 -4.52 -37.76
N VAL A 522 7.56 -4.53 -38.14
CA VAL A 522 8.60 -5.27 -37.39
C VAL A 522 8.73 -4.72 -35.96
N PHE A 523 8.80 -3.40 -35.81
CA PHE A 523 8.90 -2.77 -34.51
C PHE A 523 7.64 -2.96 -33.64
N GLU A 524 6.46 -2.98 -34.26
CA GLU A 524 5.20 -3.31 -33.59
C GLU A 524 5.24 -4.73 -33.02
N SER A 525 5.63 -5.71 -33.85
CA SER A 525 5.80 -7.10 -33.46
C SER A 525 6.79 -7.24 -32.30
N ASP A 526 7.95 -6.58 -32.38
CA ASP A 526 8.97 -6.60 -31.33
C ASP A 526 8.44 -6.01 -30.00
N CYS A 527 7.69 -4.90 -30.07
CA CYS A 527 7.07 -4.30 -28.89
C CYS A 527 6.02 -5.23 -28.26
N LEU A 528 5.16 -5.85 -29.06
CA LEU A 528 4.14 -6.78 -28.58
C LEU A 528 4.74 -8.06 -28.02
N ASP A 529 5.82 -8.57 -28.63
CA ASP A 529 6.49 -9.77 -28.13
C ASP A 529 7.14 -9.53 -26.76
N GLU A 530 7.80 -8.38 -26.59
CA GLU A 530 8.38 -8.00 -25.31
C GLU A 530 7.29 -7.68 -24.27
N ALA A 531 6.17 -7.10 -24.70
CA ALA A 531 5.01 -6.86 -23.84
C ALA A 531 4.39 -8.18 -23.36
N ALA A 532 4.33 -9.20 -24.23
CA ALA A 532 3.88 -10.53 -23.87
C ALA A 532 4.80 -11.19 -22.83
N ARG A 533 6.12 -10.95 -22.89
CA ARG A 533 7.07 -11.43 -21.85
C ARG A 533 6.83 -10.74 -20.52
N ALA A 534 6.68 -9.41 -20.53
CA ALA A 534 6.32 -8.66 -19.34
C ALA A 534 4.99 -9.16 -18.74
N GLY A 535 3.99 -9.38 -19.59
CA GLY A 535 2.70 -9.96 -19.23
C GLY A 535 2.84 -11.32 -18.57
N LEU A 536 3.62 -12.26 -19.14
CA LEU A 536 3.81 -13.57 -18.51
C LEU A 536 4.47 -13.49 -17.14
N LEU A 537 5.47 -12.62 -16.97
CA LEU A 537 6.10 -12.40 -15.67
C LEU A 537 5.11 -11.82 -14.65
N LEU A 538 4.19 -10.95 -15.09
CA LEU A 538 3.10 -10.39 -14.28
C LEU A 538 1.99 -11.40 -13.98
N ALA A 539 1.63 -12.24 -14.94
CA ALA A 539 0.67 -13.31 -14.73
C ALA A 539 1.24 -14.33 -13.74
N ALA A 540 2.52 -14.67 -13.84
CA ALA A 540 3.20 -15.51 -12.85
C ALA A 540 3.28 -14.83 -11.49
N SER A 541 3.51 -13.51 -11.45
CA SER A 541 3.67 -12.77 -10.21
C SER A 541 2.42 -12.74 -9.33
N VAL A 542 1.23 -12.76 -9.93
CA VAL A 542 -0.06 -12.82 -9.21
C VAL A 542 -0.49 -14.25 -8.86
N GLN A 543 0.28 -15.26 -9.27
CA GLN A 543 -0.02 -16.68 -9.10
C GLN A 543 0.98 -17.44 -8.22
N ALA A 544 2.25 -17.03 -8.17
CA ALA A 544 3.32 -17.75 -7.49
C ALA A 544 3.43 -17.39 -5.99
N GLY A 545 3.56 -18.43 -5.16
CA GLY A 545 3.57 -18.45 -3.69
C GLY A 545 4.57 -17.56 -2.95
N ASP A 546 5.52 -16.94 -3.65
CA ASP A 546 6.68 -16.28 -3.07
C ASP A 546 6.58 -14.73 -3.03
N GLY A 547 5.41 -14.15 -3.34
CA GLY A 547 5.16 -12.70 -3.24
C GLY A 547 3.68 -12.32 -3.06
N TYR A 548 3.17 -11.27 -3.74
CA TYR A 548 1.74 -10.87 -3.69
C TYR A 548 0.84 -11.96 -4.31
N CYS A 549 0.56 -13.01 -3.53
CA CYS A 549 -0.37 -14.06 -3.92
C CYS A 549 -1.78 -13.53 -3.80
N PHE A 550 -2.44 -13.33 -4.94
CA PHE A 550 -3.86 -13.04 -4.95
C PHE A 550 -4.62 -14.36 -4.96
N ALA A 551 -5.62 -14.49 -4.09
CA ALA A 551 -6.48 -15.67 -4.08
C ALA A 551 -7.19 -15.85 -5.43
N GLN A 552 -7.53 -17.09 -5.78
CA GLN A 552 -8.37 -17.36 -6.94
C GLN A 552 -9.72 -16.64 -6.79
N GLY A 553 -10.18 -16.00 -7.87
CA GLY A 553 -11.36 -15.13 -7.81
C GLY A 553 -11.07 -13.70 -7.36
N ASN A 554 -9.81 -13.31 -7.18
CA ASN A 554 -9.46 -11.91 -7.00
C ASN A 554 -9.53 -11.16 -8.36
N PRO A 555 -10.29 -10.04 -8.46
CA PRO A 555 -10.42 -9.30 -9.72
C PRO A 555 -9.10 -8.79 -10.30
N TYR A 556 -8.14 -8.41 -9.46
CA TYR A 556 -6.84 -7.92 -9.92
C TYR A 556 -6.03 -9.05 -10.55
N ARG A 557 -6.00 -10.23 -9.92
CA ARG A 557 -5.38 -11.44 -10.48
C ARG A 557 -5.97 -11.78 -11.84
N ALA A 558 -7.29 -11.86 -11.91
CA ALA A 558 -8.00 -12.20 -13.13
C ALA A 558 -7.76 -11.19 -14.25
N ASN A 559 -7.69 -9.89 -13.93
CA ASN A 559 -7.39 -8.84 -14.89
C ASN A 559 -5.95 -8.96 -15.45
N MET A 560 -4.95 -9.18 -14.60
CA MET A 560 -3.56 -9.35 -15.06
C MET A 560 -3.40 -10.57 -15.98
N ILE A 561 -4.07 -11.67 -15.65
CA ILE A 561 -4.10 -12.88 -16.48
C ILE A 561 -4.82 -12.59 -17.80
N ALA A 562 -5.95 -11.89 -17.77
CA ALA A 562 -6.70 -11.50 -18.97
C ALA A 562 -5.85 -10.62 -19.90
N MET A 563 -5.26 -9.54 -19.38
CA MET A 563 -4.41 -8.63 -20.14
C MET A 563 -3.24 -9.37 -20.79
N THR A 564 -2.59 -10.27 -20.07
CA THR A 564 -1.50 -11.09 -20.61
C THR A 564 -1.98 -11.97 -21.76
N GLY A 565 -3.15 -12.60 -21.59
CA GLY A 565 -3.79 -13.39 -22.64
C GLY A 565 -4.11 -12.58 -23.89
N MET A 566 -4.62 -11.36 -23.74
CA MET A 566 -4.90 -10.44 -24.85
C MET A 566 -3.61 -10.07 -25.60
N VAL A 567 -2.57 -9.64 -24.87
CA VAL A 567 -1.30 -9.22 -25.46
C VAL A 567 -0.61 -10.36 -26.21
N LEU A 568 -0.70 -11.59 -25.71
CA LEU A 568 -0.19 -12.78 -26.42
C LEU A 568 -0.89 -12.99 -27.76
N VAL A 569 -2.21 -12.85 -27.81
CA VAL A 569 -2.99 -12.98 -29.03
C VAL A 569 -2.62 -11.86 -30.01
N ASP A 570 -2.54 -10.62 -29.53
CA ASP A 570 -2.17 -9.47 -30.36
C ASP A 570 -0.74 -9.62 -30.91
N ALA A 571 0.21 -10.11 -30.10
CA ALA A 571 1.58 -10.43 -30.54
C ALA A 571 1.62 -11.52 -31.61
N ALA A 572 0.67 -12.47 -31.59
CA ALA A 572 0.56 -13.48 -32.63
C ALA A 572 0.01 -12.90 -33.94
N HIS A 573 -1.00 -12.04 -33.85
CA HIS A 573 -1.62 -11.37 -35.01
C HIS A 573 -0.64 -10.42 -35.70
N ALA A 574 0.18 -9.68 -34.95
CA ALA A 574 1.19 -8.79 -35.50
C ALA A 574 2.24 -9.51 -36.37
N VAL A 575 2.54 -10.78 -36.07
CA VAL A 575 3.43 -11.61 -36.91
C VAL A 575 2.68 -12.34 -38.02
N GLY A 576 1.39 -12.63 -37.80
CA GLY A 576 0.50 -13.37 -38.68
C GLY A 576 -0.17 -12.57 -39.80
N GLY A 577 0.03 -11.25 -39.87
CA GLY A 577 -0.53 -10.37 -40.91
C GLY A 577 -0.05 -10.64 -42.35
N ALA A 578 0.80 -11.64 -42.58
CA ALA A 578 1.22 -12.06 -43.92
C ALA A 578 0.29 -13.17 -44.46
N ASN A 579 -0.63 -12.77 -45.34
CA ASN A 579 -1.38 -13.68 -46.19
C ASN A 579 -0.40 -14.46 -47.10
N PRO A 580 -0.38 -15.80 -47.12
CA PRO A 580 0.57 -16.59 -47.92
C PRO A 580 0.49 -16.39 -49.44
N ASP A 581 -0.52 -15.69 -49.95
CA ASP A 581 -0.76 -15.55 -51.39
C ASP A 581 -0.26 -14.22 -52.02
N ALA A 582 0.50 -13.38 -51.31
CA ALA A 582 1.03 -12.13 -51.87
C ALA A 582 2.56 -12.21 -52.11
N SER A 583 2.93 -12.52 -53.34
CA SER A 583 4.30 -12.53 -53.84
C SER A 583 5.04 -11.18 -53.75
N SER A 584 6.33 -11.27 -53.38
CA SER A 584 7.50 -10.57 -53.95
C SER A 584 8.25 -9.48 -53.15
N SER A 585 9.57 -9.74 -53.03
CA SER A 585 10.73 -8.84 -53.02
C SER A 585 11.28 -8.24 -51.70
N SER A 586 12.28 -8.97 -51.15
CA SER A 586 13.64 -8.53 -50.79
C SER A 586 13.90 -7.19 -50.09
N SER A 587 14.62 -7.22 -48.97
CA SER A 587 16.07 -6.84 -48.95
C SER A 587 16.71 -7.09 -47.57
N GLU A 588 17.85 -7.78 -47.61
CA GLU A 588 18.74 -8.05 -46.49
C GLU A 588 19.51 -6.79 -46.03
N ALA A 589 19.66 -6.62 -44.72
CA ALA A 589 20.82 -5.90 -44.17
C ALA A 589 21.19 -6.48 -42.78
N ARG A 590 22.10 -7.45 -42.79
CA ARG A 590 22.87 -7.87 -41.61
C ARG A 590 23.88 -6.79 -41.24
N ILE A 591 23.94 -6.40 -39.97
CA ILE A 591 25.18 -5.92 -39.35
C ILE A 591 25.33 -6.63 -38.02
N GLY A 592 26.31 -7.54 -37.96
CA GLY A 592 26.80 -8.14 -36.73
C GLY A 592 27.70 -7.16 -35.97
N GLY A 593 27.72 -7.29 -34.64
CA GLY A 593 28.60 -6.52 -33.76
C GLY A 593 28.77 -7.22 -32.42
N ASN A 594 30.03 -7.49 -32.07
CA ASN A 594 30.55 -8.18 -30.90
C ASN A 594 29.87 -7.87 -29.56
N VAL A 595 29.69 -8.94 -28.77
CA VAL A 595 29.56 -8.86 -27.31
C VAL A 595 30.94 -8.51 -26.73
N GLY A 596 31.12 -7.24 -26.37
CA GLY A 596 32.23 -6.77 -25.57
C GLY A 596 31.87 -6.84 -24.10
N ASP A 597 32.58 -7.70 -23.37
CA ASP A 597 32.65 -7.76 -21.92
C ASP A 597 33.36 -6.50 -21.39
N THR A 598 32.64 -5.65 -20.67
CA THR A 598 33.23 -4.70 -19.72
C THR A 598 32.28 -4.57 -18.53
N GLY A 599 32.60 -5.31 -17.47
CA GLY A 599 32.23 -4.90 -16.13
C GLY A 599 32.94 -3.58 -15.79
N ASP A 600 32.18 -2.61 -15.30
CA ASP A 600 32.57 -1.81 -14.15
C ASP A 600 31.33 -1.10 -13.60
N GLY A 601 31.13 -1.26 -12.30
CA GLY A 601 30.10 -0.59 -11.55
C GLY A 601 30.54 0.84 -11.29
N ASP A 602 29.94 1.80 -11.97
CA ASP A 602 29.99 3.20 -11.58
C ASP A 602 28.60 3.84 -11.64
N GLY A 603 28.37 4.76 -10.71
CA GLY A 603 27.06 5.25 -10.30
C GLY A 603 26.21 5.81 -11.44
N VAL A 604 24.92 5.48 -11.42
CA VAL A 604 23.90 6.07 -12.30
C VAL A 604 23.70 7.53 -11.88
N GLY A 605 24.51 8.41 -12.49
CA GLY A 605 24.24 9.85 -12.56
C GLY A 605 22.95 10.12 -13.31
N GLU A 606 22.39 11.33 -13.13
CA GLU A 606 21.20 11.81 -13.83
C GLU A 606 21.46 11.96 -15.34
N GLU A 607 21.49 10.87 -16.09
CA GLU A 607 21.47 10.94 -17.55
C GLU A 607 20.02 11.13 -18.03
N GLU A 608 19.72 12.34 -18.45
CA GLU A 608 18.54 12.65 -19.26
C GLU A 608 18.58 11.79 -20.53
N VAL A 609 17.49 11.09 -20.85
CA VAL A 609 17.45 10.26 -22.07
C VAL A 609 17.46 11.19 -23.27
N ASP A 610 18.56 11.18 -24.05
CA ASP A 610 18.74 12.09 -25.17
C ASP A 610 17.61 11.96 -26.21
N ALA A 611 17.21 13.11 -26.78
CA ALA A 611 16.15 13.20 -27.77
C ALA A 611 16.48 12.37 -29.04
N SER A 612 17.76 12.22 -29.38
CA SER A 612 18.19 11.37 -30.49
C SER A 612 17.90 9.89 -30.23
N THR A 613 18.04 9.43 -28.99
CA THR A 613 17.76 8.03 -28.58
C THR A 613 16.26 7.74 -28.64
N ILE A 614 15.44 8.70 -28.20
CA ILE A 614 13.97 8.61 -28.32
C ILE A 614 13.56 8.56 -29.79
N ALA A 615 14.17 9.38 -30.65
CA ALA A 615 13.90 9.39 -32.09
C ALA A 615 14.34 8.09 -32.78
N ALA A 616 15.49 7.54 -32.40
CA ALA A 616 15.98 6.26 -32.91
C ALA A 616 15.02 5.11 -32.53
N LEU A 617 14.62 5.04 -31.26
CA LEU A 617 13.68 4.03 -30.79
C LEU A 617 12.31 4.14 -31.48
N ARG A 618 11.83 5.37 -31.73
CA ARG A 618 10.61 5.61 -32.52
C ARG A 618 10.68 5.08 -33.95
N ASN A 619 11.86 4.84 -34.48
CA ASN A 619 12.08 4.29 -35.81
C ASN A 619 12.47 2.80 -35.75
N GLY A 620 12.31 2.16 -34.59
CA GLY A 620 12.67 0.75 -34.39
C GLY A 620 14.18 0.50 -34.24
N ILE A 621 14.99 1.55 -34.15
CA ILE A 621 16.44 1.43 -34.06
C ILE A 621 16.85 1.32 -32.59
N GLY A 622 17.62 0.28 -32.25
CA GLY A 622 18.15 0.06 -30.90
C GLY A 622 17.17 -0.60 -29.92
N PHE A 623 16.08 -1.20 -30.42
CA PHE A 623 15.22 -2.04 -29.60
C PHE A 623 15.87 -3.41 -29.36
N HIS A 624 15.96 -3.82 -28.10
CA HIS A 624 16.48 -5.12 -27.70
C HIS A 624 15.58 -5.75 -26.65
N SER A 625 15.33 -7.05 -26.80
CA SER A 625 14.60 -7.83 -25.80
C SER A 625 15.47 -8.06 -24.57
N VAL A 626 14.99 -7.62 -23.40
CA VAL A 626 15.68 -7.74 -22.11
C VAL A 626 14.97 -8.72 -21.17
N LEU A 627 13.72 -9.07 -21.46
CA LEU A 627 12.91 -9.99 -20.66
C LEU A 627 12.97 -11.45 -21.14
N ARG A 628 13.59 -11.70 -22.30
CA ARG A 628 13.69 -13.02 -22.92
C ARG A 628 14.35 -14.06 -22.02
N GLU A 629 15.40 -13.71 -21.28
CA GLU A 629 16.07 -14.67 -20.39
C GLU A 629 15.18 -15.17 -19.24
N PHE A 630 14.19 -14.36 -18.83
CA PHE A 630 13.25 -14.68 -17.75
C PHE A 630 11.99 -15.37 -18.25
N THR A 631 11.82 -15.51 -19.57
CA THR A 631 10.60 -16.05 -20.21
C THR A 631 10.93 -17.14 -21.23
N PRO A 632 11.61 -18.23 -20.82
CA PRO A 632 12.04 -19.30 -21.75
C PRO A 632 10.86 -20.00 -22.45
N ALA A 633 9.65 -19.87 -21.91
CA ALA A 633 8.43 -20.41 -22.51
C ALA A 633 8.00 -19.71 -23.82
N LEU A 634 8.51 -18.50 -24.11
CA LEU A 634 8.25 -17.77 -25.35
C LEU A 634 9.53 -17.67 -26.21
N PRO A 635 9.81 -18.65 -27.08
CA PRO A 635 10.94 -18.55 -28.00
C PRO A 635 10.79 -17.34 -28.93
N PRO A 636 11.91 -16.75 -29.37
CA PRO A 636 11.89 -15.70 -30.38
C PRO A 636 11.44 -16.27 -31.73
N LEU A 637 11.13 -15.38 -32.68
CA LEU A 637 11.01 -15.76 -34.08
C LEU A 637 12.41 -16.14 -34.62
N GLY A 638 12.51 -17.31 -35.25
CA GLY A 638 13.77 -17.83 -35.80
C GLY A 638 14.28 -17.04 -37.01
N SER A 639 15.55 -17.24 -37.38
CA SER A 639 16.07 -16.77 -38.67
C SER A 639 15.68 -17.77 -39.77
N PHE A 640 15.18 -17.28 -40.89
CA PHE A 640 14.67 -18.12 -41.98
C PHE A 640 15.73 -18.34 -43.07
N ARG A 641 15.70 -19.51 -43.71
CA ARG A 641 16.58 -19.83 -44.85
C ARG A 641 15.95 -19.53 -46.21
N ASP A 642 14.64 -19.65 -46.28
CA ASP A 642 13.81 -19.46 -47.48
C ASP A 642 12.37 -19.08 -47.07
N ALA A 643 11.52 -18.79 -48.06
CA ALA A 643 10.15 -18.35 -47.84
C ALA A 643 9.24 -19.42 -47.22
N GLU A 644 9.51 -20.71 -47.45
CA GLU A 644 8.75 -21.81 -46.84
C GLU A 644 9.09 -21.97 -45.35
N ASP A 645 10.37 -21.85 -45.01
CA ASP A 645 10.88 -21.83 -43.65
C ASP A 645 10.36 -20.61 -42.87
N GLU A 646 10.31 -19.43 -43.52
CA GLU A 646 9.69 -18.22 -42.97
C GLU A 646 8.22 -18.42 -42.64
N PHE A 647 7.43 -18.93 -43.59
CA PHE A 647 6.02 -19.18 -43.39
C PHE A 647 5.78 -20.17 -42.23
N ARG A 648 6.57 -21.25 -42.19
CA ARG A 648 6.47 -22.28 -41.15
C ARG A 648 6.79 -21.73 -39.77
N GLU A 649 7.90 -21.00 -39.62
CA GLU A 649 8.34 -20.44 -38.35
C GLU A 649 7.38 -19.36 -37.83
N ARG A 650 6.89 -18.45 -38.71
CA ARG A 650 5.87 -17.46 -38.34
C ARG A 650 4.58 -18.14 -37.84
N ARG A 651 4.15 -19.21 -38.52
CA ARG A 651 2.97 -19.99 -38.11
C ARG A 651 3.18 -20.67 -36.76
N MET A 652 4.34 -21.30 -36.51
CA MET A 652 4.65 -21.91 -35.21
C MET A 652 4.73 -20.86 -34.10
N TYR A 653 5.38 -19.73 -34.37
CA TYR A 653 5.52 -18.61 -33.45
C TYR A 653 4.15 -18.05 -33.02
N ALA A 654 3.27 -17.81 -33.99
CA ALA A 654 1.91 -17.32 -33.76
C ALA A 654 1.07 -18.37 -33.01
N GLY A 655 1.09 -19.63 -33.46
CA GLY A 655 0.31 -20.71 -32.84
C GLY A 655 0.61 -20.90 -31.35
N ARG A 656 1.88 -20.85 -30.94
CA ARG A 656 2.25 -20.96 -29.51
C ARG A 656 1.69 -19.82 -28.65
N ARG A 657 1.72 -18.60 -29.17
CA ARG A 657 1.21 -17.41 -28.45
C ARG A 657 -0.31 -17.42 -28.37
N VAL A 658 -0.99 -17.78 -29.45
CA VAL A 658 -2.45 -17.94 -29.45
C VAL A 658 -2.89 -19.04 -28.47
N ALA A 659 -2.22 -20.19 -28.46
CA ALA A 659 -2.54 -21.28 -27.54
C ALA A 659 -2.36 -20.87 -26.06
N LEU A 660 -1.23 -20.24 -25.73
CA LEU A 660 -0.96 -19.75 -24.37
C LEU A 660 -1.93 -18.62 -23.98
N GLY A 661 -2.21 -17.70 -24.91
CA GLY A 661 -3.17 -16.63 -24.72
C GLY A 661 -4.57 -17.16 -24.44
N ALA A 662 -5.04 -18.13 -25.21
CA ALA A 662 -6.33 -18.79 -25.01
C ALA A 662 -6.41 -19.51 -23.66
N GLN A 663 -5.33 -20.17 -23.22
CA GLN A 663 -5.25 -20.80 -21.90
C GLN A 663 -5.41 -19.76 -20.77
N LEU A 664 -4.70 -18.64 -20.86
CA LEU A 664 -4.78 -17.57 -19.86
C LEU A 664 -6.15 -16.88 -19.89
N LEU A 665 -6.74 -16.63 -21.06
CA LEU A 665 -8.09 -16.07 -21.17
C LEU A 665 -9.15 -17.00 -20.56
N ARG A 666 -9.06 -18.32 -20.78
CA ARG A 666 -9.93 -19.31 -20.11
C ARG A 666 -9.80 -19.24 -18.60
N GLN A 667 -8.57 -19.20 -18.10
CA GLN A 667 -8.31 -19.08 -16.67
C GLN A 667 -8.87 -17.78 -16.10
N ALA A 668 -8.61 -16.64 -16.74
CA ALA A 668 -9.11 -15.34 -16.31
C ALA A 668 -10.64 -15.29 -16.27
N HIS A 669 -11.32 -15.87 -17.27
CA HIS A 669 -12.77 -15.95 -17.28
C HIS A 669 -13.32 -16.73 -16.09
N ALA A 670 -12.76 -17.91 -15.81
CA ALA A 670 -13.15 -18.72 -14.65
C ALA A 670 -12.95 -17.98 -13.32
N GLU A 671 -11.88 -17.19 -13.20
CA GLU A 671 -11.64 -16.36 -12.02
C GLU A 671 -12.60 -15.17 -11.91
N LEU A 672 -12.97 -14.55 -13.03
CA LEU A 672 -13.97 -13.47 -13.05
C LEU A 672 -15.36 -14.00 -12.68
N GLU A 673 -15.71 -15.23 -13.10
CA GLU A 673 -16.95 -15.89 -12.65
C GLU A 673 -16.97 -16.16 -11.15
N LEU A 674 -15.82 -16.51 -10.56
CA LEU A 674 -15.70 -16.65 -9.10
C LEU A 674 -15.84 -15.30 -8.39
N ALA A 675 -15.33 -14.23 -8.98
CA ALA A 675 -15.35 -12.89 -8.41
C ALA A 675 -16.73 -12.21 -8.45
N PHE A 676 -17.46 -12.39 -9.56
CA PHE A 676 -18.69 -11.64 -9.86
C PHE A 676 -19.93 -12.53 -10.07
N GLY A 677 -19.77 -13.86 -10.05
CA GLY A 677 -20.85 -14.82 -10.23
C GLY A 677 -21.09 -15.22 -11.70
N LYS A 678 -21.43 -16.50 -11.91
CA LYS A 678 -21.70 -17.09 -13.23
C LYS A 678 -22.90 -16.44 -13.95
N GLY A 679 -23.93 -16.06 -13.21
CA GLY A 679 -25.13 -15.42 -13.75
C GLY A 679 -24.88 -14.04 -14.39
N GLU A 680 -23.80 -13.36 -14.01
CA GLU A 680 -23.38 -12.07 -14.58
C GLU A 680 -22.30 -12.20 -15.66
N GLY A 681 -21.87 -13.43 -15.99
CA GLY A 681 -20.81 -13.72 -16.94
C GLY A 681 -19.44 -13.18 -16.51
N GLY A 682 -19.17 -13.12 -15.20
CA GLY A 682 -17.93 -12.56 -14.66
C GLY A 682 -17.85 -11.02 -14.76
N GLY A 683 -19.00 -10.34 -14.83
CA GLY A 683 -19.07 -8.88 -14.98
C GLY A 683 -18.68 -8.38 -16.39
N PRO A 684 -18.49 -7.07 -16.58
CA PRO A 684 -18.16 -6.49 -17.89
C PRO A 684 -16.86 -7.04 -18.50
N LEU A 685 -15.82 -7.19 -17.67
CA LEU A 685 -14.54 -7.75 -18.12
C LEU A 685 -14.66 -9.24 -18.46
N GLY A 686 -15.43 -10.01 -17.67
CA GLY A 686 -15.66 -11.43 -17.93
C GLY A 686 -16.31 -11.68 -19.28
N ARG A 687 -17.29 -10.85 -19.67
CA ARG A 687 -17.92 -10.89 -20.99
C ARG A 687 -16.96 -10.55 -22.12
N LEU A 688 -16.12 -9.54 -21.95
CA LEU A 688 -15.11 -9.16 -22.96
C LEU A 688 -14.06 -10.27 -23.15
N VAL A 689 -13.59 -10.87 -22.05
CA VAL A 689 -12.65 -12.00 -22.08
C VAL A 689 -13.30 -13.19 -22.80
N LEU A 690 -14.56 -13.47 -22.52
CA LEU A 690 -15.31 -14.55 -23.16
C LEU A 690 -15.50 -14.31 -24.66
N GLU A 691 -15.82 -13.09 -25.07
CA GLU A 691 -15.95 -12.71 -26.48
C GLU A 691 -14.64 -12.90 -27.24
N ARG A 692 -13.52 -12.38 -26.70
CA ARG A 692 -12.21 -12.58 -27.33
C ARG A 692 -11.82 -14.06 -27.37
N LEU A 693 -12.11 -14.81 -26.30
CA LEU A 693 -11.82 -16.24 -26.27
C LEU A 693 -12.58 -17.00 -27.37
N HIS A 694 -13.87 -16.70 -27.60
CA HIS A 694 -14.62 -17.29 -28.70
C HIS A 694 -14.03 -16.95 -30.06
N GLN A 695 -13.63 -15.69 -30.25
CA GLN A 695 -12.96 -15.26 -31.49
C GLN A 695 -11.67 -16.08 -31.73
N VAL A 696 -10.80 -16.16 -30.72
CA VAL A 696 -9.54 -16.89 -30.77
C VAL A 696 -9.75 -18.38 -31.03
N MET A 697 -10.74 -19.00 -30.38
CA MET A 697 -11.06 -20.42 -30.61
C MET A 697 -11.53 -20.67 -32.04
N THR A 698 -12.35 -19.78 -32.59
CA THR A 698 -12.81 -19.86 -33.99
C THR A 698 -11.63 -19.73 -34.96
N GLU A 699 -10.68 -18.83 -34.68
CA GLU A 699 -9.46 -18.66 -35.47
C GLU A 699 -8.55 -19.91 -35.42
N LEU A 700 -8.41 -20.53 -34.24
CA LEU A 700 -7.64 -21.77 -34.08
C LEU A 700 -8.27 -22.96 -34.81
N GLU A 701 -9.59 -23.10 -34.75
CA GLU A 701 -10.35 -24.13 -35.47
C GLU A 701 -10.21 -23.95 -36.99
N ALA A 702 -10.29 -22.71 -37.48
CA ALA A 702 -10.07 -22.40 -38.89
C ALA A 702 -8.61 -22.65 -39.34
N ALA A 703 -7.64 -22.50 -38.44
CA ALA A 703 -6.21 -22.68 -38.72
C ALA A 703 -5.72 -24.14 -38.64
N GLY A 704 -6.57 -25.10 -38.22
CA GLY A 704 -6.24 -26.52 -38.13
C GLY A 704 -5.13 -26.84 -37.10
N ALA A 705 -4.93 -25.98 -36.10
CA ALA A 705 -3.96 -26.19 -35.04
C ALA A 705 -4.52 -27.18 -33.99
N PRO A 706 -3.77 -28.21 -33.56
CA PRO A 706 -4.22 -29.07 -32.47
C PRO A 706 -4.28 -28.24 -31.17
N ILE A 707 -5.42 -28.35 -30.48
CA ILE A 707 -5.77 -27.63 -29.24
C ILE A 707 -4.87 -28.05 -28.08
#